data_AF-A0A4S2KE76-F1
#
_entry.id   AF-A0A4S2KE76-F1
#
_cell.length_a   1.000
_cell.length_b   1.000
_cell.length_c   1.000
_cell.angle_alpha   90.00
_cell.angle_beta   90.00
_cell.angle_gamma   90.00
#
_symmetry.space_group_name_H-M   'P 1'
#
loop_
_entity.id
_entity.type
_entity.pdbx_description
1 polymer ?
#
loop_
_entity_poly.entity_id
_entity_poly.type
_entity_poly.pdbx_seq_one_letter_code
_entity_poly.pdbx_strand_id
1 'polypeptide(L)'
;MSLVKRISYEEEKKKNPELKDSDIQILKDWAMKQPHLPNILDVEYVLFLHSNYYHIEAAKNTIEEYYTSRTHMPEFFSDRDPLGTKQLREIFQVGACMTLPMTTKEGYKVVYSKLVDYEPSRFVYNDIMKYFSMVVDLWLYTEGTAEGHIIIMDMAGVTFAHAGRLSPMGFKKYFYYLQEAIPIRLKGLHFVNTNAVMDIILSMMKPFMKKELMELLHIHSTKDTLATFVPLEAFPCDVGLDGKAKPWKEQKEEILKKIEDHREWFLQDEITGRVNEALRLQKTISTMTQRPFNSTIEQSQMAEAQKIRDREMRGIRSTNFIQCYSDRKNKDRIQKINYINDIIQDLERYGPAGLIHVAVLSSIIERPIKIWNVNGSLNKIIGRRKTGHHVDIEYHATEGVGHWTLRGRKDPDNVIIDLNSCLFSVIGFQIGQDPLKLRKWTVLQLKNNFQNLAKWINKVKLERNDKMILMIGGARYRGTEPAHAKAILDRSENRESNYYKKGYPVKGHARGHSMKICSEDDPYQTVEQYARQYSKDKAGFLSRADQDFVADLALRTEEAQLAMRRLNDRINPTPIEEIRISANALRNICSERPLPQIKVWDKNGNEYPRSLQDLETVKLVITHQHNMSDMTDEDVFVITFYPVVNARYRY
;
A
#
# COMPACT_ATOMS: atom_id res chain seq x y z
N MET A 1 25.44 -47.53 -4.73
CA MET A 1 24.72 -46.30 -4.33
C MET A 1 23.29 -46.72 -4.05
N SER A 2 22.77 -46.56 -2.83
CA SER A 2 21.37 -46.92 -2.57
C SER A 2 20.48 -45.99 -3.38
N LEU A 3 19.83 -46.54 -4.40
CA LEU A 3 18.75 -45.88 -5.11
C LEU A 3 17.72 -45.45 -4.07
N VAL A 4 17.59 -44.14 -3.87
CA VAL A 4 16.65 -43.61 -2.89
C VAL A 4 15.24 -44.00 -3.33
N LYS A 5 14.41 -44.41 -2.36
CA LYS A 5 13.14 -45.10 -2.60
C LYS A 5 12.13 -44.18 -3.31
N ARG A 6 11.86 -44.45 -4.58
CA ARG A 6 10.66 -43.97 -5.30
C ARG A 6 9.42 -44.66 -4.74
N ILE A 7 8.28 -43.97 -4.72
CA ILE A 7 7.01 -44.65 -4.47
C ILE A 7 6.72 -45.67 -5.57
N SER A 8 6.28 -46.86 -5.19
CA SER A 8 5.97 -47.94 -6.14
C SER A 8 4.52 -47.89 -6.63
N TYR A 9 4.27 -48.49 -7.80
CA TYR A 9 2.93 -48.67 -8.34
C TYR A 9 1.98 -49.38 -7.35
N GLU A 10 2.49 -50.40 -6.65
CA GLU A 10 1.70 -51.15 -5.65
C GLU A 10 1.36 -50.31 -4.42
N GLU A 11 2.25 -49.42 -3.98
CA GLU A 11 1.95 -48.47 -2.91
C GLU A 11 0.87 -47.47 -3.35
N GLU A 12 0.96 -46.97 -4.59
CA GLU A 12 -0.05 -46.08 -5.16
C GLU A 12 -1.41 -46.76 -5.36
N LYS A 13 -1.45 -48.03 -5.79
CA LYS A 13 -2.69 -48.82 -5.86
C LYS A 13 -3.39 -48.93 -4.51
N LYS A 14 -2.62 -49.19 -3.44
CA LYS A 14 -3.18 -49.27 -2.08
C LYS A 14 -3.76 -47.94 -1.61
N LYS A 15 -3.14 -46.84 -2.03
CA LYS A 15 -3.52 -45.47 -1.68
C LYS A 15 -4.74 -44.98 -2.46
N ASN A 16 -4.93 -45.46 -3.68
CA ASN A 16 -5.97 -45.00 -4.60
C ASN A 16 -6.92 -46.14 -4.99
N PRO A 17 -7.99 -46.40 -4.21
CA PRO A 17 -8.94 -47.48 -4.50
C PRO A 17 -9.68 -47.35 -5.83
N GLU A 18 -9.81 -46.12 -6.34
CA GLU A 18 -10.45 -45.82 -7.63
C GLU A 18 -9.57 -46.14 -8.85
N LEU A 19 -8.27 -46.36 -8.64
CA LEU A 19 -7.33 -46.67 -9.70
C LEU A 19 -7.62 -48.04 -10.31
N LYS A 20 -7.79 -48.08 -11.64
CA LYS A 20 -8.01 -49.32 -12.38
C LYS A 20 -6.83 -49.63 -13.29
N ASP A 21 -6.39 -50.89 -13.28
CA ASP A 21 -5.38 -51.39 -14.21
C ASP A 21 -5.79 -51.20 -15.69
N SER A 22 -7.09 -51.28 -15.98
CA SER A 22 -7.63 -51.02 -17.32
C SER A 22 -7.33 -49.60 -17.81
N ASP A 23 -7.42 -48.61 -16.92
CA ASP A 23 -7.26 -47.20 -17.30
C ASP A 23 -5.78 -46.89 -17.55
N ILE A 24 -4.89 -47.49 -16.76
CA ILE A 24 -3.43 -47.49 -17.00
C ILE A 24 -3.12 -48.13 -18.36
N GLN A 25 -3.71 -49.28 -18.67
CA GLN A 25 -3.49 -49.94 -19.96
C GLN A 25 -3.97 -49.09 -21.14
N ILE A 26 -5.13 -48.42 -21.01
CA ILE A 26 -5.63 -47.49 -22.03
C ILE A 26 -4.66 -46.35 -22.28
N LEU A 27 -4.05 -45.78 -21.22
CA LEU A 27 -3.05 -44.72 -21.38
C LEU A 27 -1.76 -45.23 -22.02
N LYS A 28 -1.29 -46.44 -21.65
CA LYS A 28 -0.13 -47.09 -22.29
C LYS A 28 -0.38 -47.32 -23.79
N ASP A 29 -1.52 -47.90 -24.15
CA ASP A 29 -1.90 -48.18 -25.53
C ASP A 29 -2.01 -46.92 -26.38
N TRP A 30 -2.45 -45.82 -25.77
CA TRP A 30 -2.49 -44.51 -26.40
C TRP A 30 -1.09 -43.90 -26.54
N ALA A 31 -0.27 -43.92 -25.48
CA ALA A 31 1.07 -43.35 -25.48
C ALA A 31 2.00 -44.05 -26.49
N MET A 32 1.86 -45.37 -26.69
CA MET A 32 2.57 -46.12 -27.74
C MET A 32 2.30 -45.57 -29.16
N LYS A 33 1.15 -44.90 -29.37
CA LYS A 33 0.79 -44.27 -30.65
C LYS A 33 1.27 -42.81 -30.75
N GLN A 34 1.91 -42.28 -29.70
CA GLN A 34 2.47 -40.93 -29.64
C GLN A 34 4.02 -41.02 -29.62
N PRO A 35 4.68 -41.16 -30.77
CA PRO A 35 6.13 -41.41 -30.84
C PRO A 35 7.01 -40.25 -30.34
N HIS A 36 6.44 -39.06 -30.13
CA HIS A 36 7.16 -37.95 -29.50
C HIS A 36 7.19 -38.02 -27.97
N LEU A 37 6.31 -38.78 -27.33
CA LEU A 37 6.31 -38.91 -25.87
C LEU A 37 7.48 -39.79 -25.39
N PRO A 38 8.04 -39.51 -24.20
CA PRO A 38 9.04 -40.36 -23.61
C PRO A 38 8.45 -41.68 -23.08
N ASN A 39 9.31 -42.56 -22.59
CA ASN A 39 8.87 -43.75 -21.86
C ASN A 39 8.30 -43.35 -20.50
N ILE A 40 6.98 -43.48 -20.34
CA ILE A 40 6.24 -43.14 -19.12
C ILE A 40 6.11 -44.38 -18.23
N LEU A 41 6.39 -44.23 -16.94
CA LEU A 41 6.32 -45.30 -15.96
C LEU A 41 4.90 -45.47 -15.41
N ASP A 42 4.56 -46.69 -14.97
CA ASP A 42 3.25 -47.03 -14.42
C ASP A 42 2.80 -46.09 -13.30
N VAL A 43 3.71 -45.80 -12.38
CA VAL A 43 3.47 -44.86 -11.28
C VAL A 43 3.22 -43.42 -11.75
N GLU A 44 3.77 -43.00 -12.89
CA GLU A 44 3.51 -41.67 -13.47
C GLU A 44 2.12 -41.62 -14.08
N TYR A 45 1.70 -42.68 -14.79
CA TYR A 45 0.31 -42.79 -15.25
C TYR A 45 -0.69 -42.70 -14.09
N VAL A 46 -0.36 -43.24 -12.91
CA VAL A 46 -1.18 -43.05 -11.71
C VAL A 46 -1.29 -41.58 -11.32
N LEU A 47 -0.17 -40.84 -11.29
CA LEU A 47 -0.19 -39.40 -10.97
C LEU A 47 -1.10 -38.63 -11.93
N PHE A 48 -0.99 -38.88 -13.23
CA PHE A 48 -1.80 -38.20 -14.25
C PHE A 48 -3.29 -38.56 -14.17
N LEU A 49 -3.62 -39.84 -13.93
CA LEU A 49 -5.01 -40.25 -13.72
C LEU A 49 -5.56 -39.62 -12.45
N HIS A 50 -4.84 -39.73 -11.35
CA HIS A 50 -5.27 -39.22 -10.06
C HIS A 50 -5.48 -37.69 -10.10
N SER A 51 -4.56 -36.91 -10.68
CA SER A 51 -4.71 -35.45 -10.79
C SER A 51 -5.91 -35.03 -11.61
N ASN A 52 -6.34 -35.88 -12.55
CA ASN A 52 -7.48 -35.68 -13.44
C ASN A 52 -8.74 -36.43 -12.99
N TYR A 53 -8.81 -36.84 -11.71
CA TYR A 53 -9.97 -37.56 -11.16
C TYR A 53 -10.38 -38.79 -12.00
N TYR A 54 -9.35 -39.50 -12.51
CA TYR A 54 -9.45 -40.70 -13.35
C TYR A 54 -10.17 -40.49 -14.70
N HIS A 55 -10.34 -39.24 -15.13
CA HIS A 55 -10.80 -38.93 -16.48
C HIS A 55 -9.67 -39.13 -17.50
N ILE A 56 -9.77 -40.22 -18.26
CA ILE A 56 -8.73 -40.66 -19.21
C ILE A 56 -8.33 -39.58 -20.21
N GLU A 57 -9.29 -38.91 -20.87
CA GLU A 57 -8.98 -37.90 -21.89
C GLU A 57 -8.28 -36.67 -21.29
N ALA A 58 -8.66 -36.26 -20.07
CA ALA A 58 -7.98 -35.17 -19.37
C ALA A 58 -6.56 -35.58 -18.93
N ALA A 59 -6.38 -36.83 -18.50
CA ALA A 59 -5.06 -37.38 -18.20
C ALA A 59 -4.14 -37.42 -19.43
N LYS A 60 -4.65 -37.82 -20.61
CA LYS A 60 -3.88 -37.74 -21.87
C LYS A 60 -3.40 -36.34 -22.19
N ASN A 61 -4.29 -35.34 -22.05
CA ASN A 61 -3.92 -33.94 -22.24
C ASN A 61 -2.85 -33.49 -21.24
N THR A 62 -3.00 -33.85 -19.97
CA THR A 62 -2.00 -33.51 -18.94
C THR A 62 -0.64 -34.15 -19.25
N ILE A 63 -0.61 -35.41 -19.70
CA ILE A 63 0.62 -36.10 -20.12
C ILE A 63 1.32 -35.33 -21.25
N GLU A 64 0.57 -34.98 -22.30
CA GLU A 64 1.08 -34.19 -23.43
C GLU A 64 1.67 -32.86 -22.95
N GLU A 65 0.91 -32.10 -22.15
CA GLU A 65 1.32 -30.77 -21.71
C GLU A 65 2.47 -30.83 -20.68
N TYR A 66 2.54 -31.87 -19.84
CA TYR A 66 3.63 -32.09 -18.89
C TYR A 66 4.98 -32.25 -19.59
N TYR A 67 5.11 -33.25 -20.46
CA TYR A 67 6.38 -33.52 -21.13
C TYR A 67 6.74 -32.43 -22.17
N THR A 68 5.74 -31.84 -22.82
CA THR A 68 5.93 -30.69 -23.71
C THR A 68 6.46 -29.49 -22.91
N SER A 69 5.85 -29.14 -21.78
CA SER A 69 6.30 -28.03 -20.93
C SER A 69 7.73 -28.23 -20.44
N ARG A 70 8.07 -29.45 -20.02
CA ARG A 70 9.43 -29.80 -19.58
C ARG A 70 10.49 -29.63 -20.67
N THR A 71 10.09 -29.77 -21.94
CA THR A 71 10.96 -29.58 -23.10
C THR A 71 11.08 -28.10 -23.51
N HIS A 72 9.98 -27.36 -23.48
CA HIS A 72 9.92 -25.97 -23.98
C HIS A 72 10.07 -24.88 -22.90
N MET A 73 10.21 -25.28 -21.63
CA MET A 73 10.53 -24.38 -20.50
C MET A 73 11.86 -24.74 -19.83
N PRO A 74 12.99 -24.69 -20.56
CA PRO A 74 14.30 -25.06 -20.01
C PRO A 74 14.70 -24.20 -18.81
N GLU A 75 14.17 -22.98 -18.68
CA GLU A 75 14.40 -22.11 -17.53
C GLU A 75 13.93 -22.72 -16.19
N PHE A 76 12.99 -23.67 -16.20
CA PHE A 76 12.47 -24.33 -15.01
C PHE A 76 12.92 -25.79 -14.90
N PHE A 77 13.13 -26.48 -16.03
CA PHE A 77 13.32 -27.94 -16.05
C PHE A 77 14.70 -28.41 -16.51
N SER A 78 15.58 -27.52 -16.99
CA SER A 78 16.96 -27.87 -17.37
C SER A 78 17.99 -27.35 -16.36
N ASP A 79 19.20 -27.90 -16.40
CA ASP A 79 20.32 -27.61 -15.48
C ASP A 79 19.94 -27.81 -14.00
N ARG A 80 19.31 -28.94 -13.66
CA ARG A 80 18.83 -29.24 -12.31
C ARG A 80 19.74 -30.13 -11.47
N ASP A 81 21.02 -30.21 -11.82
CA ASP A 81 22.04 -30.83 -10.97
C ASP A 81 22.31 -29.95 -9.74
N PRO A 82 21.94 -30.36 -8.50
CA PRO A 82 22.15 -29.56 -7.29
C PRO A 82 23.62 -29.26 -7.00
N LEU A 83 24.55 -30.06 -7.53
CA LEU A 83 26.00 -29.85 -7.42
C LEU A 83 26.61 -29.26 -8.69
N GLY A 84 25.82 -29.08 -9.76
CA GLY A 84 26.28 -28.65 -11.06
C GLY A 84 26.52 -27.15 -11.14
N THR A 85 25.49 -26.37 -11.48
CA THR A 85 25.65 -24.94 -11.77
C THR A 85 25.79 -24.08 -10.52
N LYS A 86 26.64 -23.05 -10.59
CA LYS A 86 26.81 -22.09 -9.49
C LYS A 86 25.50 -21.33 -9.24
N GLN A 87 24.76 -21.01 -10.29
CA GLN A 87 23.49 -20.29 -10.27
C GLN A 87 22.45 -21.04 -9.43
N LEU A 88 22.31 -22.36 -9.62
CA LEU A 88 21.38 -23.16 -8.83
C LEU A 88 21.79 -23.23 -7.35
N ARG A 89 23.08 -23.35 -7.05
CA ARG A 89 23.55 -23.31 -5.65
C ARG A 89 23.34 -21.94 -5.01
N GLU A 90 23.51 -20.86 -5.78
CA GLU A 90 23.23 -19.51 -5.32
C GLU A 90 21.75 -19.32 -4.99
N ILE A 91 20.83 -19.88 -5.80
CA ILE A 91 19.39 -19.74 -5.53
C ILE A 91 18.95 -20.52 -4.29
N PHE A 92 19.59 -21.64 -3.97
CA PHE A 92 19.37 -22.34 -2.70
C PHE A 92 19.74 -21.47 -1.50
N GLN A 93 20.58 -20.44 -1.65
CA GLN A 93 20.88 -19.47 -0.59
C GLN A 93 19.90 -18.30 -0.54
N VAL A 94 19.10 -18.08 -1.60
CA VAL A 94 18.17 -16.95 -1.72
C VAL A 94 16.76 -17.32 -1.26
N GLY A 95 16.31 -18.52 -1.59
CA GLY A 95 15.00 -19.05 -1.20
C GLY A 95 15.07 -20.17 -0.17
N ALA A 96 13.92 -20.48 0.43
CA ALA A 96 13.64 -21.75 1.08
C ALA A 96 12.30 -22.26 0.59
N CYS A 97 12.24 -23.54 0.22
CA CYS A 97 11.01 -24.22 -0.16
C CYS A 97 10.96 -25.55 0.59
N MET A 98 9.84 -25.84 1.24
CA MET A 98 9.66 -27.02 2.09
C MET A 98 8.25 -27.55 2.03
N THR A 99 8.10 -28.86 2.20
CA THR A 99 6.81 -29.50 2.46
C THR A 99 6.53 -29.46 3.95
N LEU A 100 5.34 -29.01 4.35
CA LEU A 100 4.98 -28.99 5.77
C LEU A 100 4.68 -30.41 6.27
N PRO A 101 5.03 -30.74 7.52
CA PRO A 101 4.92 -32.10 8.06
C PRO A 101 3.46 -32.54 8.32
N MET A 102 2.54 -31.59 8.44
CA MET A 102 1.11 -31.86 8.68
C MET A 102 0.27 -31.59 7.44
N THR A 103 -0.80 -32.34 7.28
CA THR A 103 -1.83 -32.08 6.28
C THR A 103 -2.93 -31.17 6.82
N THR A 104 -3.73 -30.58 5.92
CA THR A 104 -4.98 -29.94 6.31
C THR A 104 -6.01 -30.94 6.84
N LYS A 105 -7.15 -30.45 7.34
CA LYS A 105 -8.25 -31.29 7.83
C LYS A 105 -8.80 -32.22 6.74
N GLU A 106 -8.76 -31.75 5.50
CA GLU A 106 -9.18 -32.44 4.28
C GLU A 106 -8.09 -33.39 3.74
N GLY A 107 -6.94 -33.49 4.42
CA GLY A 107 -5.82 -34.33 3.99
C GLY A 107 -4.92 -33.67 2.94
N TYR A 108 -5.03 -32.36 2.72
CA TYR A 108 -4.21 -31.68 1.71
C TYR A 108 -2.79 -31.46 2.21
N LYS A 109 -1.83 -31.65 1.30
CA LYS A 109 -0.41 -31.44 1.54
C LYS A 109 -0.05 -30.00 1.21
N VAL A 110 0.91 -29.45 1.94
CA VAL A 110 1.22 -28.02 1.87
C VAL A 110 2.68 -27.83 1.50
N VAL A 111 2.92 -27.03 0.46
CA VAL A 111 4.25 -26.56 0.08
C VAL A 111 4.35 -25.10 0.49
N TYR A 112 5.34 -24.78 1.32
CA TYR A 112 5.60 -23.43 1.82
C TYR A 112 6.93 -22.93 1.27
N SER A 113 6.91 -21.75 0.65
CA SER A 113 8.07 -21.11 0.05
C SER A 113 8.23 -19.69 0.57
N LYS A 114 9.48 -19.30 0.86
CA LYS A 114 9.82 -17.96 1.35
C LYS A 114 11.16 -17.49 0.79
N LEU A 115 11.36 -16.18 0.76
CA LEU A 115 12.70 -15.61 0.64
C LEU A 115 13.44 -15.71 1.97
N VAL A 116 14.74 -15.98 1.90
CA VAL A 116 15.64 -15.99 3.05
C VAL A 116 16.75 -14.95 2.92
N ASP A 117 17.18 -14.67 1.69
CA ASP A 117 17.96 -13.50 1.36
C ASP A 117 17.06 -12.49 0.65
N TYR A 118 16.97 -11.28 1.22
CA TYR A 118 16.14 -10.20 0.70
C TYR A 118 16.91 -9.25 -0.21
N GLU A 119 18.18 -9.55 -0.54
CA GLU A 119 18.95 -8.76 -1.49
C GLU A 119 18.37 -8.93 -2.91
N PRO A 120 17.70 -7.90 -3.46
CA PRO A 120 16.97 -8.05 -4.70
C PRO A 120 17.88 -8.41 -5.88
N SER A 121 19.15 -8.01 -5.89
CA SER A 121 20.09 -8.33 -6.97
C SER A 121 20.40 -9.82 -7.10
N ARG A 122 20.25 -10.59 -6.02
CA ARG A 122 20.43 -12.04 -6.00
C ARG A 122 19.15 -12.82 -6.33
N PHE A 123 18.01 -12.14 -6.32
CA PHE A 123 16.73 -12.74 -6.68
C PHE A 123 16.58 -12.88 -8.20
N VAL A 124 16.51 -14.12 -8.67
CA VAL A 124 16.18 -14.48 -10.04
C VAL A 124 14.91 -15.32 -10.04
N TYR A 125 13.81 -14.75 -10.57
CA TYR A 125 12.49 -15.39 -10.54
C TYR A 125 12.50 -16.80 -11.15
N ASN A 126 13.11 -16.97 -12.33
CA ASN A 126 13.11 -18.27 -13.01
C ASN A 126 13.85 -19.34 -12.18
N ASP A 127 14.95 -18.98 -11.53
CA ASP A 127 15.72 -19.92 -10.71
C ASP A 127 14.98 -20.27 -9.40
N ILE A 128 14.24 -19.32 -8.81
CA ILE A 128 13.36 -19.60 -7.66
C ILE A 128 12.27 -20.59 -8.06
N MET A 129 11.67 -20.39 -9.23
CA MET A 129 10.65 -21.31 -9.74
C MET A 129 11.24 -22.67 -10.12
N LYS A 130 12.47 -22.73 -10.65
CA LYS A 130 13.22 -23.97 -10.86
C LYS A 130 13.43 -24.73 -9.54
N TYR A 131 13.88 -24.05 -8.49
CA TYR A 131 14.05 -24.67 -7.18
C TYR A 131 12.71 -25.16 -6.61
N PHE A 132 11.64 -24.36 -6.73
CA PHE A 132 10.30 -24.79 -6.35
C PHE A 132 9.85 -26.04 -7.13
N SER A 133 10.04 -26.09 -8.46
CA SER A 133 9.73 -27.27 -9.28
C SER A 133 10.55 -28.49 -8.85
N MET A 134 11.83 -28.32 -8.50
CA MET A 134 12.66 -29.43 -8.00
C MET A 134 12.09 -30.03 -6.72
N VAL A 135 11.63 -29.20 -5.77
CA VAL A 135 11.00 -29.69 -4.53
C VAL A 135 9.70 -30.44 -4.82
N VAL A 136 8.86 -29.90 -5.71
CA VAL A 136 7.57 -30.53 -6.04
C VAL A 136 7.75 -31.82 -6.85
N ASP A 137 8.67 -31.85 -7.81
CA ASP A 137 8.95 -33.06 -8.58
C ASP A 137 9.56 -34.15 -7.68
N LEU A 138 10.47 -33.78 -6.76
CA LEU A 138 11.03 -34.71 -5.77
C LEU A 138 9.92 -35.26 -4.86
N TRP A 139 8.97 -34.42 -4.48
CA TRP A 139 7.81 -34.85 -3.70
C TRP A 139 6.93 -35.84 -4.49
N LEU A 140 6.60 -35.54 -5.74
CA LEU A 140 5.85 -36.47 -6.62
C LEU A 140 6.60 -37.80 -6.80
N TYR A 141 7.93 -37.76 -6.88
CA TYR A 141 8.78 -38.95 -7.00
C TYR A 141 8.76 -39.82 -5.73
N THR A 142 8.79 -39.19 -4.55
CA THR A 142 8.97 -39.88 -3.27
C THR A 142 7.67 -40.22 -2.52
N GLU A 143 6.65 -39.36 -2.60
CA GLU A 143 5.38 -39.53 -1.87
C GLU A 143 4.18 -39.83 -2.79
N GLY A 144 4.28 -39.56 -4.09
CA GLY A 144 3.25 -39.86 -5.07
C GLY A 144 1.98 -38.99 -4.95
N THR A 145 0.78 -39.60 -4.99
CA THR A 145 -0.48 -38.84 -5.04
C THR A 145 -0.81 -38.10 -3.72
N ALA A 146 -1.70 -37.12 -3.74
CA ALA A 146 -2.28 -36.58 -2.51
C ALA A 146 -3.66 -36.01 -2.80
N GLU A 147 -4.58 -36.10 -1.83
CA GLU A 147 -5.97 -35.64 -1.95
C GLU A 147 -6.10 -34.18 -2.41
N GLY A 148 -5.10 -33.36 -2.08
CA GLY A 148 -5.00 -31.99 -2.53
C GLY A 148 -3.68 -31.33 -2.16
N HIS A 149 -3.39 -30.22 -2.82
CA HIS A 149 -2.15 -29.48 -2.70
C HIS A 149 -2.46 -28.01 -2.43
N ILE A 150 -1.85 -27.46 -1.39
CA ILE A 150 -1.87 -26.03 -1.10
C ILE A 150 -0.45 -25.48 -1.28
N ILE A 151 -0.33 -24.42 -2.07
CA ILE A 151 0.92 -23.70 -2.27
C ILE A 151 0.84 -22.41 -1.48
N ILE A 152 1.83 -22.15 -0.62
CA ILE A 152 1.91 -20.95 0.20
C ILE A 152 3.19 -20.19 -0.12
N MET A 153 3.02 -18.95 -0.53
CA MET A 153 4.12 -18.03 -0.83
C MET A 153 4.17 -16.96 0.27
N ASP A 154 5.26 -16.97 1.03
CA ASP A 154 5.54 -15.96 2.04
C ASP A 154 6.15 -14.72 1.39
N MET A 155 5.46 -13.59 1.54
CA MET A 155 5.86 -12.31 0.97
C MET A 155 6.70 -11.45 1.92
N ALA A 156 7.07 -11.97 3.10
CA ALA A 156 7.98 -11.29 4.02
C ALA A 156 9.31 -10.95 3.33
N GLY A 157 9.73 -9.69 3.44
CA GLY A 157 10.95 -9.17 2.82
C GLY A 157 10.86 -8.95 1.30
N VAL A 158 9.74 -9.29 0.64
CA VAL A 158 9.54 -8.97 -0.77
C VAL A 158 9.30 -7.47 -0.92
N THR A 159 10.08 -6.85 -1.80
CA THR A 159 10.08 -5.39 -2.05
C THR A 159 9.73 -5.09 -3.51
N PHE A 160 9.44 -3.82 -3.82
CA PHE A 160 9.28 -3.35 -5.20
C PHE A 160 10.48 -3.69 -6.10
N ALA A 161 11.70 -3.76 -5.55
CA ALA A 161 12.89 -4.14 -6.30
C ALA A 161 12.87 -5.62 -6.73
N HIS A 162 12.23 -6.50 -5.95
CA HIS A 162 11.97 -7.88 -6.33
C HIS A 162 10.88 -7.95 -7.40
N ALA A 163 9.79 -7.19 -7.24
CA ALA A 163 8.71 -7.14 -8.23
C ALA A 163 9.22 -6.76 -9.64
N GLY A 164 10.20 -5.87 -9.72
CA GLY A 164 10.83 -5.52 -10.98
C GLY A 164 11.68 -6.57 -11.65
N ARG A 165 12.06 -7.62 -10.90
CA ARG A 165 12.83 -8.77 -11.39
C ARG A 165 11.94 -9.98 -11.68
N LEU A 166 10.65 -9.90 -11.38
CA LEU A 166 9.67 -10.91 -11.81
C LEU A 166 9.57 -10.94 -13.33
N SER A 167 9.47 -12.13 -13.91
CA SER A 167 9.39 -12.32 -15.35
C SER A 167 7.93 -12.51 -15.78
N PRO A 168 7.30 -11.58 -16.54
CA PRO A 168 5.95 -11.81 -17.06
C PRO A 168 5.86 -13.04 -17.96
N MET A 169 6.89 -13.29 -18.78
CA MET A 169 6.99 -14.52 -19.57
C MET A 169 7.09 -15.74 -18.65
N GLY A 170 7.89 -15.64 -17.60
CA GLY A 170 8.01 -16.68 -16.58
C GLY A 170 6.68 -16.96 -15.90
N PHE A 171 5.90 -15.94 -15.51
CA PHE A 171 4.56 -16.12 -14.96
C PHE A 171 3.63 -16.82 -15.94
N LYS A 172 3.58 -16.36 -17.19
CA LYS A 172 2.73 -16.99 -18.22
C LYS A 172 3.06 -18.47 -18.39
N LYS A 173 4.34 -18.81 -18.53
CA LYS A 173 4.81 -20.20 -18.66
C LYS A 173 4.53 -21.02 -17.40
N TYR A 174 4.84 -20.49 -16.22
CA TYR A 174 4.67 -21.24 -14.98
C TYR A 174 3.21 -21.44 -14.61
N PHE A 175 2.34 -20.43 -14.81
CA PHE A 175 0.89 -20.61 -14.62
C PHE A 175 0.28 -21.55 -15.64
N TYR A 176 0.77 -21.56 -16.88
CA TYR A 176 0.38 -22.58 -17.84
C TYR A 176 0.73 -23.98 -17.30
N TYR A 177 1.98 -24.17 -16.86
CA TYR A 177 2.40 -25.44 -16.27
C TYR A 177 1.54 -25.83 -15.04
N LEU A 178 1.30 -24.88 -14.14
CA LEU A 178 0.51 -25.08 -12.91
C LEU A 178 -0.95 -25.48 -13.19
N GLN A 179 -1.54 -24.99 -14.27
CA GLN A 179 -2.98 -25.19 -14.56
C GLN A 179 -3.23 -26.35 -15.53
N GLU A 180 -2.31 -26.61 -16.47
CA GLU A 180 -2.55 -27.57 -17.56
C GLU A 180 -1.70 -28.85 -17.48
N ALA A 181 -0.57 -28.81 -16.80
CA ALA A 181 0.51 -29.78 -17.05
C ALA A 181 0.97 -30.51 -15.79
N ILE A 182 1.03 -29.83 -14.64
CA ILE A 182 1.51 -30.46 -13.41
C ILE A 182 0.49 -31.50 -12.89
N PRO A 183 0.91 -32.74 -12.56
CA PRO A 183 -0.01 -33.79 -12.15
C PRO A 183 -0.36 -33.70 -10.65
N ILE A 184 -0.92 -32.56 -10.23
CA ILE A 184 -1.38 -32.33 -8.85
C ILE A 184 -2.83 -31.85 -8.80
N ARG A 185 -3.51 -32.13 -7.69
CA ARG A 185 -4.82 -31.52 -7.38
C ARG A 185 -4.60 -30.22 -6.61
N LEU A 186 -4.48 -29.10 -7.31
CA LEU A 186 -4.34 -27.80 -6.65
C LEU A 186 -5.65 -27.41 -5.95
N LYS A 187 -5.57 -27.09 -4.65
CA LYS A 187 -6.70 -26.70 -3.79
C LYS A 187 -6.58 -25.30 -3.21
N GLY A 188 -5.40 -24.68 -3.33
CA GLY A 188 -5.20 -23.32 -2.86
C GLY A 188 -3.84 -22.75 -3.27
N LEU A 189 -3.82 -21.49 -3.66
CA LEU A 189 -2.63 -20.67 -3.85
C LEU A 189 -2.71 -19.47 -2.90
N HIS A 190 -1.89 -19.50 -1.85
CA HIS A 190 -2.00 -18.58 -0.72
C HIS A 190 -0.80 -17.65 -0.66
N PHE A 191 -1.04 -16.37 -0.41
CA PHE A 191 -0.02 -15.38 -0.13
C PHE A 191 -0.16 -14.88 1.30
N VAL A 192 0.91 -14.94 2.08
CA VAL A 192 0.97 -14.55 3.50
C VAL A 192 2.04 -13.49 3.72
N ASN A 193 1.99 -12.77 4.84
CA ASN A 193 2.91 -11.67 5.15
C ASN A 193 3.00 -10.63 4.01
N THR A 194 1.86 -10.34 3.40
CA THR A 194 1.79 -9.47 2.23
C THR A 194 1.96 -8.00 2.60
N ASN A 195 2.45 -7.21 1.64
CA ASN A 195 2.59 -5.76 1.76
C ASN A 195 2.09 -5.10 0.46
N ALA A 196 2.22 -3.77 0.36
CA ALA A 196 1.76 -3.01 -0.82
C ALA A 196 2.35 -3.46 -2.17
N VAL A 197 3.45 -4.21 -2.19
CA VAL A 197 4.04 -4.79 -3.41
C VAL A 197 3.14 -5.88 -4.00
N MET A 198 2.35 -6.57 -3.16
CA MET A 198 1.50 -7.68 -3.59
C MET A 198 0.49 -7.25 -4.64
N ASP A 199 -0.06 -6.03 -4.57
CA ASP A 199 -1.01 -5.54 -5.58
C ASP A 199 -0.39 -5.49 -6.99
N ILE A 200 0.89 -5.10 -7.10
CA ILE A 200 1.62 -5.08 -8.37
C ILE A 200 1.83 -6.50 -8.87
N ILE A 201 2.28 -7.40 -7.99
CA ILE A 201 2.54 -8.80 -8.32
C ILE A 201 1.25 -9.47 -8.79
N LEU A 202 0.14 -9.23 -8.08
CA LEU A 202 -1.18 -9.72 -8.44
C LEU A 202 -1.64 -9.20 -9.79
N SER A 203 -1.47 -7.90 -10.06
CA SER A 203 -1.79 -7.31 -11.37
C SER A 203 -0.94 -7.89 -12.51
N MET A 204 0.28 -8.33 -12.24
CA MET A 204 1.12 -9.03 -13.22
C MET A 204 0.71 -10.49 -13.44
N MET A 205 0.24 -11.18 -12.39
CA MET A 205 -0.19 -12.58 -12.46
C MET A 205 -1.56 -12.74 -13.13
N LYS A 206 -2.53 -11.88 -12.79
CA LYS A 206 -3.95 -11.98 -13.18
C LYS A 206 -4.20 -12.26 -14.67
N PRO A 207 -3.51 -11.63 -15.63
CA PRO A 207 -3.74 -11.89 -17.05
C PRO A 207 -3.49 -13.33 -17.49
N PHE A 208 -2.75 -14.12 -16.70
CA PHE A 208 -2.35 -15.49 -17.02
C PHE A 208 -3.08 -16.55 -16.18
N MET A 209 -3.95 -16.13 -15.26
CA MET A 209 -4.72 -17.04 -14.41
C MET A 209 -6.10 -17.28 -15.03
N LYS A 210 -6.46 -18.56 -15.21
CA LYS A 210 -7.83 -18.96 -15.55
C LYS A 210 -8.76 -18.71 -14.37
N LYS A 211 -10.07 -18.76 -14.64
CA LYS A 211 -11.10 -18.51 -13.63
C LYS A 211 -10.95 -19.48 -12.43
N GLU A 212 -10.66 -20.73 -12.72
CA GLU A 212 -10.49 -21.80 -11.73
C GLU A 212 -9.31 -21.49 -10.79
N LEU A 213 -8.16 -21.06 -11.32
CA LEU A 213 -7.02 -20.67 -10.48
C LEU A 213 -7.29 -19.38 -9.70
N MET A 214 -8.03 -18.43 -10.29
CA MET A 214 -8.45 -17.21 -9.60
C MET A 214 -9.34 -17.48 -8.38
N GLU A 215 -10.18 -18.52 -8.44
CA GLU A 215 -11.06 -18.92 -7.33
C GLU A 215 -10.28 -19.59 -6.18
N LEU A 216 -9.15 -20.23 -6.49
CA LEU A 216 -8.25 -20.86 -5.52
C LEU A 216 -7.21 -19.89 -4.92
N LEU A 217 -7.19 -18.63 -5.39
CA LEU A 217 -6.24 -17.62 -4.94
C LEU A 217 -6.71 -16.97 -3.64
N HIS A 218 -5.86 -17.03 -2.62
CA HIS A 218 -6.10 -16.40 -1.32
C HIS A 218 -4.96 -15.48 -0.92
N ILE A 219 -5.31 -14.28 -0.45
CA ILE A 219 -4.36 -13.30 0.07
C ILE A 219 -4.71 -13.05 1.53
N HIS A 220 -3.77 -13.33 2.42
CA HIS A 220 -3.95 -13.26 3.85
C HIS A 220 -3.31 -11.99 4.41
N SER A 221 -4.14 -11.14 5.02
CA SER A 221 -3.71 -9.96 5.78
C SER A 221 -3.30 -10.32 7.22
N THR A 222 -3.87 -11.40 7.77
CA THR A 222 -3.54 -11.93 9.11
C THR A 222 -3.47 -13.46 9.09
N LYS A 223 -2.73 -14.04 10.04
CA LYS A 223 -2.65 -15.50 10.25
C LYS A 223 -4.01 -16.16 10.52
N ASP A 224 -4.97 -15.43 11.09
CA ASP A 224 -6.30 -15.98 11.39
C ASP A 224 -7.05 -16.38 10.12
N THR A 225 -6.91 -15.58 9.06
CA THR A 225 -7.50 -15.91 7.75
C THR A 225 -6.82 -17.09 7.06
N LEU A 226 -5.58 -17.41 7.43
CA LEU A 226 -4.86 -18.58 6.93
C LEU A 226 -5.26 -19.85 7.71
N ALA A 227 -5.51 -19.71 9.01
CA ALA A 227 -5.89 -20.80 9.91
C ALA A 227 -7.18 -21.52 9.49
N THR A 228 -8.02 -20.89 8.66
CA THR A 228 -9.22 -21.53 8.10
C THR A 228 -8.90 -22.55 7.01
N PHE A 229 -7.70 -22.51 6.43
CA PHE A 229 -7.27 -23.39 5.34
C PHE A 229 -6.19 -24.38 5.76
N VAL A 230 -5.26 -23.95 6.62
CA VAL A 230 -4.10 -24.75 7.02
C VAL A 230 -3.88 -24.67 8.54
N PRO A 231 -3.63 -25.79 9.24
CA PRO A 231 -3.28 -25.75 10.66
C PRO A 231 -1.98 -24.97 10.88
N LEU A 232 -2.05 -23.91 11.68
CA LEU A 232 -0.89 -23.02 11.90
C LEU A 232 0.28 -23.75 12.55
N GLU A 233 0.03 -24.80 13.34
CA GLU A 233 1.05 -25.62 13.97
C GLU A 233 2.00 -26.30 12.96
N ALA A 234 1.54 -26.50 11.71
CA ALA A 234 2.31 -27.11 10.64
C ALA A 234 3.50 -26.26 10.19
N PHE A 235 3.45 -24.94 10.43
CA PHE A 235 4.49 -24.03 9.98
C PHE A 235 5.74 -24.11 10.89
N PRO A 236 6.91 -23.71 10.38
CA PRO A 236 8.09 -23.53 11.22
C PRO A 236 7.83 -22.56 12.38
N CYS A 237 8.42 -22.83 13.55
CA CYS A 237 8.21 -22.00 14.74
C CYS A 237 8.75 -20.56 14.64
N ASP A 238 9.63 -20.29 13.67
CA ASP A 238 10.39 -19.05 13.52
C ASP A 238 10.02 -18.24 12.26
N VAL A 239 8.81 -18.45 11.70
CA VAL A 239 8.32 -17.70 10.52
C VAL A 239 7.15 -16.74 10.79
N GLY A 240 6.81 -16.50 12.06
CA GLY A 240 5.79 -15.49 12.43
C GLY A 240 4.34 -15.89 12.12
N LEU A 241 4.08 -17.19 11.93
CA LEU A 241 2.75 -17.76 11.67
C LEU A 241 2.25 -18.69 12.79
N ASP A 242 2.78 -18.54 14.01
CA ASP A 242 2.48 -19.39 15.18
C ASP A 242 2.74 -20.89 14.99
N GLY A 243 3.74 -21.20 14.15
CA GLY A 243 4.19 -22.56 13.89
C GLY A 243 4.73 -23.30 15.12
N LYS A 244 4.63 -24.63 15.09
CA LYS A 244 5.24 -25.53 16.10
C LYS A 244 6.19 -26.55 15.48
N ALA A 245 6.32 -26.57 14.15
CA ALA A 245 7.29 -27.41 13.48
C ALA A 245 8.73 -26.91 13.70
N LYS A 246 9.70 -27.71 13.27
CA LYS A 246 11.14 -27.39 13.34
C LYS A 246 11.44 -26.01 12.73
N PRO A 247 12.52 -25.33 13.14
CA PRO A 247 12.93 -24.07 12.52
C PRO A 247 13.10 -24.20 11.01
N TRP A 248 12.79 -23.14 10.26
CA TRP A 248 12.76 -23.22 8.78
C TRP A 248 14.13 -23.59 8.19
N LYS A 249 15.23 -23.24 8.87
CA LYS A 249 16.60 -23.56 8.45
C LYS A 249 16.85 -25.06 8.44
N GLU A 250 16.45 -25.74 9.51
CA GLU A 250 16.61 -27.20 9.62
C GLU A 250 15.78 -27.90 8.54
N GLN A 251 14.52 -27.50 8.35
CA GLN A 251 13.66 -28.06 7.29
C GLN A 251 14.22 -27.82 5.89
N LYS A 252 14.79 -26.63 5.64
CA LYS A 252 15.46 -26.31 4.37
C LYS A 252 16.67 -27.22 4.14
N GLU A 253 17.52 -27.39 5.14
CA GLU A 253 18.70 -28.26 5.06
C GLU A 253 18.30 -29.72 4.80
N GLU A 254 17.24 -30.22 5.44
CA GLU A 254 16.68 -31.54 5.15
C GLU A 254 16.22 -31.68 3.69
N ILE A 255 15.53 -30.67 3.15
CA ILE A 255 15.08 -30.68 1.75
C ILE A 255 16.27 -30.61 0.77
N LEU A 256 17.26 -29.76 1.04
CA LEU A 256 18.46 -29.66 0.20
C LEU A 256 19.25 -30.97 0.19
N LYS A 257 19.40 -31.60 1.37
CA LYS A 257 20.01 -32.93 1.46
C LYS A 257 19.23 -33.96 0.66
N LYS A 258 17.89 -33.97 0.75
CA LYS A 258 17.07 -34.87 -0.09
C LYS A 258 17.29 -34.59 -1.58
N ILE A 259 17.36 -33.34 -2.00
CA ILE A 259 17.64 -32.99 -3.40
C ILE A 259 19.01 -33.53 -3.84
N GLU A 260 20.05 -33.37 -3.01
CA GLU A 260 21.40 -33.88 -3.27
C GLU A 260 21.44 -35.42 -3.31
N ASP A 261 20.78 -36.08 -2.37
CA ASP A 261 20.65 -37.54 -2.32
C ASP A 261 19.93 -38.11 -3.56
N HIS A 262 19.11 -37.30 -4.24
CA HIS A 262 18.39 -37.64 -5.47
C HIS A 262 18.99 -37.00 -6.73
N ARG A 263 20.24 -36.51 -6.67
CA ARG A 263 20.93 -35.90 -7.81
C ARG A 263 20.89 -36.75 -9.08
N GLU A 264 21.15 -38.05 -8.96
CA GLU A 264 21.15 -38.96 -10.11
C GLU A 264 19.79 -39.02 -10.80
N TRP A 265 18.70 -38.95 -10.03
CA TRP A 265 17.37 -38.91 -10.61
C TRP A 265 17.11 -37.59 -11.35
N PHE A 266 17.54 -36.43 -10.83
CA PHE A 266 17.41 -35.16 -11.56
C PHE A 266 18.15 -35.17 -12.90
N LEU A 267 19.36 -35.74 -12.93
CA LEU A 267 20.14 -35.90 -14.17
C LEU A 267 19.43 -36.82 -15.17
N GLN A 268 18.84 -37.92 -14.70
CA GLN A 268 18.09 -38.83 -15.55
C GLN A 268 16.78 -38.22 -16.06
N ASP A 269 15.99 -37.56 -15.21
CA ASP A 269 14.72 -36.92 -15.57
C ASP A 269 14.90 -35.82 -16.63
N GLU A 270 16.04 -35.12 -16.61
CA GLU A 270 16.35 -34.11 -17.62
C GLU A 270 16.57 -34.71 -19.01
N ILE A 271 17.10 -35.94 -19.08
CA ILE A 271 17.34 -36.68 -20.33
C ILE A 271 16.07 -37.41 -20.78
N THR A 272 15.37 -38.07 -19.87
CA THR A 272 14.28 -39.00 -20.19
C THR A 272 12.90 -38.34 -20.17
N GLY A 273 12.69 -37.29 -19.36
CA GLY A 273 11.40 -36.63 -19.19
C GLY A 273 11.14 -35.53 -20.22
N ARG A 274 11.36 -35.81 -21.51
CA ARG A 274 11.28 -34.85 -22.63
C ARG A 274 10.53 -35.41 -23.83
N VAL A 275 9.87 -34.53 -24.58
CA VAL A 275 9.28 -34.89 -25.87
C VAL A 275 10.32 -34.74 -26.99
N ASN A 276 10.24 -35.62 -27.99
CA ASN A 276 10.96 -35.47 -29.25
C ASN A 276 10.04 -34.87 -30.31
N GLU A 277 10.10 -33.54 -30.48
CA GLU A 277 9.23 -32.81 -31.42
C GLU A 277 9.36 -33.27 -32.87
N ALA A 278 10.51 -33.81 -33.28
CA ALA A 278 10.69 -34.33 -34.64
C ALA A 278 9.81 -35.56 -34.92
N LEU A 279 9.36 -36.26 -33.88
CA LEU A 279 8.49 -37.43 -33.99
C LEU A 279 7.00 -37.07 -33.81
N ARG A 280 6.65 -35.82 -33.48
CA ARG A 280 5.26 -35.45 -33.17
C ARG A 280 4.39 -35.56 -34.42
N LEU A 281 3.32 -36.34 -34.34
CA LEU A 281 2.37 -36.50 -35.45
C LEU A 281 1.61 -35.20 -35.70
N GLN A 282 1.59 -34.70 -36.95
CA GLN A 282 0.99 -33.41 -37.35
C GLN A 282 -0.51 -33.23 -37.02
N LYS A 283 -1.21 -34.27 -36.55
CA LYS A 283 -2.63 -34.22 -36.15
C LYS A 283 -2.87 -34.04 -34.64
N THR A 284 -1.90 -34.35 -33.77
CA THR A 284 -2.03 -34.19 -32.31
C THR A 284 -1.24 -32.96 -31.88
N ILE A 285 -1.72 -31.78 -32.25
CA ILE A 285 -1.02 -30.54 -31.95
C ILE A 285 -1.41 -30.12 -30.53
N SER A 286 -0.48 -30.25 -29.58
CA SER A 286 -0.64 -29.74 -28.21
C SER A 286 -0.94 -28.24 -28.21
N THR A 287 -1.60 -27.73 -27.17
CA THR A 287 -1.97 -26.32 -27.10
C THR A 287 -0.76 -25.39 -27.20
N MET A 288 0.38 -25.84 -26.64
CA MET A 288 1.71 -25.22 -26.79
C MET A 288 2.27 -25.19 -28.22
N THR A 289 2.05 -26.24 -29.02
CA THR A 289 2.56 -26.33 -30.40
C THR A 289 1.62 -25.66 -31.41
N GLN A 290 0.32 -25.57 -31.09
CA GLN A 290 -0.71 -24.91 -31.92
C GLN A 290 -0.68 -23.39 -31.78
N ARG A 291 -0.29 -22.89 -30.60
CA ARG A 291 -0.06 -21.48 -30.32
C ARG A 291 1.35 -21.35 -29.76
N PRO A 292 2.37 -21.03 -30.59
CA PRO A 292 3.58 -20.47 -30.01
C PRO A 292 3.16 -19.36 -29.04
N PHE A 293 3.88 -19.16 -27.94
CA PHE A 293 3.63 -18.12 -26.92
C PHE A 293 3.53 -16.67 -27.50
N ASN A 294 3.61 -16.54 -28.83
CA ASN A 294 3.54 -15.39 -29.70
C ASN A 294 2.19 -15.21 -30.44
N SER A 295 1.06 -15.80 -30.01
CA SER A 295 -0.24 -15.43 -30.60
C SER A 295 -0.56 -13.94 -30.32
N THR A 296 -1.26 -13.22 -31.21
CA THR A 296 -1.46 -11.75 -31.09
C THR A 296 -2.12 -11.33 -29.77
N ILE A 297 -3.03 -12.15 -29.24
CA ILE A 297 -3.70 -11.94 -27.94
C ILE A 297 -2.72 -12.19 -26.78
N GLU A 298 -1.86 -13.17 -26.90
CA GLU A 298 -0.87 -13.46 -25.87
C GLU A 298 0.29 -12.47 -25.89
N GLN A 299 0.72 -12.00 -27.06
CA GLN A 299 1.65 -10.88 -27.20
C GLN A 299 1.04 -9.60 -26.62
N SER A 300 -0.27 -9.39 -26.73
CA SER A 300 -0.93 -8.25 -26.11
C SER A 300 -1.02 -8.38 -24.60
N GLN A 301 -1.37 -9.56 -24.05
CA GLN A 301 -1.35 -9.84 -22.61
C GLN A 301 0.06 -9.77 -22.02
N MET A 302 1.06 -10.29 -22.72
CA MET A 302 2.46 -10.20 -22.36
C MET A 302 2.99 -8.78 -22.43
N ALA A 303 2.68 -8.06 -23.51
CA ALA A 303 3.02 -6.65 -23.64
C ALA A 303 2.28 -5.83 -22.57
N GLU A 304 1.07 -6.22 -22.16
CA GLU A 304 0.31 -5.59 -21.09
C GLU A 304 0.94 -5.87 -19.72
N ALA A 305 1.26 -7.12 -19.38
CA ALA A 305 1.95 -7.45 -18.13
C ALA A 305 3.37 -6.87 -18.08
N GLN A 306 4.09 -6.83 -19.21
CA GLN A 306 5.37 -6.16 -19.35
C GLN A 306 5.22 -4.65 -19.27
N LYS A 307 4.17 -4.07 -19.87
CA LYS A 307 3.86 -2.63 -19.73
C LYS A 307 3.47 -2.30 -18.31
N ILE A 308 2.70 -3.14 -17.60
CA ILE A 308 2.35 -2.99 -16.18
C ILE A 308 3.65 -3.05 -15.37
N ARG A 309 4.45 -4.11 -15.51
CA ARG A 309 5.76 -4.24 -14.85
C ARG A 309 6.62 -3.01 -15.13
N ASP A 310 6.84 -2.63 -16.38
CA ASP A 310 7.70 -1.50 -16.73
C ASP A 310 7.09 -0.16 -16.34
N ARG A 311 5.77 -0.01 -16.34
CA ARG A 311 5.07 1.20 -15.88
C ARG A 311 5.23 1.37 -14.38
N GLU A 312 4.97 0.32 -13.62
CA GLU A 312 5.16 0.28 -12.18
C GLU A 312 6.65 0.44 -11.85
N MET A 313 7.52 -0.28 -12.54
CA MET A 313 8.98 -0.21 -12.37
C MET A 313 9.60 1.08 -12.88
N ARG A 314 9.07 1.77 -13.89
CA ARG A 314 9.48 3.16 -14.23
C ARG A 314 8.99 4.13 -13.16
N GLY A 315 7.84 3.84 -12.54
CA GLY A 315 7.35 4.49 -11.33
C GLY A 315 8.19 4.21 -10.07
N ILE A 316 9.08 3.21 -10.09
CA ILE A 316 9.98 2.79 -9.00
C ILE A 316 11.47 3.11 -9.30
N ARG A 317 11.92 3.05 -10.56
CA ARG A 317 13.30 3.37 -10.98
C ARG A 317 13.56 4.87 -11.07
N SER A 318 12.52 5.68 -11.29
CA SER A 318 12.56 7.12 -11.01
C SER A 318 12.65 7.46 -9.50
N THR A 319 12.77 6.42 -8.67
CA THR A 319 12.61 6.41 -7.21
C THR A 319 13.80 5.75 -6.50
N ASN A 320 14.74 5.11 -7.24
CA ASN A 320 15.90 4.41 -6.65
C ASN A 320 17.18 5.28 -6.52
N PHE A 321 17.28 6.44 -7.20
CA PHE A 321 18.23 7.50 -6.79
C PHE A 321 17.74 8.28 -5.56
N ILE A 322 16.57 7.86 -5.06
CA ILE A 322 15.68 8.55 -4.14
C ILE A 322 15.48 7.67 -2.89
N GLN A 323 16.27 6.62 -2.62
CA GLN A 323 16.01 5.75 -1.44
C GLN A 323 16.10 6.50 -0.08
N CYS A 324 16.83 7.62 0.01
CA CYS A 324 16.80 8.55 1.15
C CYS A 324 15.82 9.74 0.94
N TYR A 325 15.23 9.86 -0.25
CA TYR A 325 14.28 10.87 -0.71
C TYR A 325 12.84 10.31 -0.89
N SER A 326 12.65 8.98 -0.77
CA SER A 326 11.48 8.18 -1.18
C SER A 326 10.41 8.15 -0.13
N ASP A 327 10.78 8.20 1.14
CA ASP A 327 9.84 8.25 2.26
C ASP A 327 9.03 9.56 2.25
N ARG A 328 9.62 10.66 1.76
CA ARG A 328 8.91 11.93 1.56
C ARG A 328 8.02 11.94 0.31
N LYS A 329 8.47 11.34 -0.81
CA LYS A 329 7.77 11.39 -2.11
C LYS A 329 6.63 10.36 -2.23
N ASN A 330 6.73 9.20 -1.57
CA ASN A 330 5.62 8.25 -1.48
C ASN A 330 4.46 8.80 -0.66
N LYS A 331 4.75 9.54 0.42
CA LYS A 331 3.74 10.24 1.21
C LYS A 331 3.01 11.29 0.36
N ASP A 332 3.76 12.08 -0.41
CA ASP A 332 3.24 13.09 -1.35
C ASP A 332 2.48 12.48 -2.55
N ARG A 333 2.88 11.30 -3.07
CA ARG A 333 2.18 10.60 -4.16
C ARG A 333 0.89 9.92 -3.69
N ILE A 334 0.89 9.32 -2.51
CA ILE A 334 -0.31 8.77 -1.86
C ILE A 334 -1.26 9.92 -1.51
N GLN A 335 -0.75 11.03 -0.95
CA GLN A 335 -1.53 12.26 -0.72
C GLN A 335 -2.13 12.82 -2.00
N LYS A 336 -1.40 12.82 -3.14
CA LYS A 336 -1.92 13.28 -4.44
C LYS A 336 -3.01 12.36 -5.01
N ILE A 337 -2.84 11.05 -4.89
CA ILE A 337 -3.84 10.08 -5.33
C ILE A 337 -5.10 10.19 -4.46
N ASN A 338 -4.93 10.31 -3.15
CA ASN A 338 -6.03 10.55 -2.22
C ASN A 338 -6.69 11.90 -2.51
N TYR A 339 -5.95 12.99 -2.69
CA TYR A 339 -6.47 14.31 -3.04
C TYR A 339 -7.28 14.33 -4.34
N ILE A 340 -6.82 13.64 -5.40
CA ILE A 340 -7.58 13.55 -6.66
C ILE A 340 -8.82 12.66 -6.47
N ASN A 341 -8.71 11.57 -5.70
CA ASN A 341 -9.86 10.73 -5.34
C ASN A 341 -10.88 11.50 -4.51
N ASP A 342 -10.45 12.33 -3.57
CA ASP A 342 -11.28 13.17 -2.72
C ASP A 342 -11.97 14.25 -3.57
N ILE A 343 -11.26 14.91 -4.49
CA ILE A 343 -11.86 15.84 -5.46
C ILE A 343 -12.95 15.16 -6.30
N ILE A 344 -12.69 13.93 -6.78
CA ILE A 344 -13.66 13.18 -7.59
C ILE A 344 -14.87 12.79 -6.74
N GLN A 345 -14.65 12.26 -5.53
CA GLN A 345 -15.72 11.85 -4.62
C GLN A 345 -16.54 13.04 -4.14
N ASP A 346 -15.91 14.16 -3.82
CA ASP A 346 -16.56 15.41 -3.46
C ASP A 346 -17.43 15.88 -4.62
N LEU A 347 -16.91 15.91 -5.85
CA LEU A 347 -17.69 16.34 -7.01
C LEU A 347 -18.86 15.40 -7.32
N GLU A 348 -18.71 14.09 -7.09
CA GLU A 348 -19.77 13.07 -7.18
C GLU A 348 -20.85 13.25 -6.11
N ARG A 349 -20.46 13.70 -4.92
CA ARG A 349 -21.35 14.00 -3.78
C ARG A 349 -21.83 15.45 -3.77
N TYR A 350 -21.85 16.10 -4.94
CA TYR A 350 -22.33 17.48 -5.11
C TYR A 350 -21.54 18.54 -4.30
N GLY A 351 -20.25 18.28 -4.06
CA GLY A 351 -19.30 19.21 -3.50
C GLY A 351 -18.94 20.38 -4.45
N PRO A 352 -18.19 21.37 -3.94
CA PRO A 352 -17.90 22.59 -4.66
C PRO A 352 -16.93 22.41 -5.82
N ALA A 353 -17.19 23.12 -6.91
CA ALA A 353 -16.34 23.12 -8.08
C ALA A 353 -15.35 24.31 -8.08
N GLY A 354 -14.20 24.12 -8.71
CA GLY A 354 -13.01 24.97 -8.56
C GLY A 354 -12.13 24.94 -9.82
N LEU A 355 -10.96 25.57 -9.80
CA LEU A 355 -10.15 25.78 -11.02
C LEU A 355 -9.75 24.49 -11.75
N ILE A 356 -9.54 23.38 -11.03
CA ILE A 356 -9.24 22.08 -11.66
C ILE A 356 -10.43 21.60 -12.51
N HIS A 357 -11.65 21.83 -12.01
CA HIS A 357 -12.90 21.54 -12.71
C HIS A 357 -13.06 22.44 -13.93
N VAL A 358 -12.73 23.74 -13.82
CA VAL A 358 -12.78 24.69 -14.96
C VAL A 358 -11.86 24.24 -16.10
N ALA A 359 -10.68 23.71 -15.80
CA ALA A 359 -9.77 23.20 -16.81
C ALA A 359 -10.27 21.96 -17.55
N VAL A 360 -10.85 21.02 -16.81
CA VAL A 360 -11.48 19.83 -17.39
C VAL A 360 -12.70 20.24 -18.22
N LEU A 361 -13.52 21.15 -17.71
CA LEU A 361 -14.68 21.69 -18.40
C LEU A 361 -14.30 22.38 -19.71
N SER A 362 -13.28 23.23 -19.73
CA SER A 362 -12.76 23.84 -20.97
C SER A 362 -12.33 22.81 -22.01
N SER A 363 -11.85 21.65 -21.55
CA SER A 363 -11.49 20.54 -22.44
C SER A 363 -12.73 19.78 -22.95
N ILE A 364 -13.73 19.55 -22.10
CA ILE A 364 -15.00 18.89 -22.43
C ILE A 364 -15.80 19.71 -23.45
N ILE A 365 -15.92 21.01 -23.21
CA ILE A 365 -16.76 21.89 -24.04
C ILE A 365 -15.99 22.45 -25.25
N GLU A 366 -14.69 22.15 -25.35
CA GLU A 366 -13.75 22.63 -26.37
C GLU A 366 -13.75 24.15 -26.58
N ARG A 367 -13.99 24.90 -25.51
CA ARG A 367 -13.99 26.37 -25.50
C ARG A 367 -13.01 26.91 -24.46
N PRO A 368 -12.35 28.05 -24.73
CA PRO A 368 -11.60 28.76 -23.72
C PRO A 368 -12.57 29.34 -22.67
N ILE A 369 -12.20 29.26 -21.40
CA ILE A 369 -12.98 29.85 -20.30
C ILE A 369 -12.20 31.03 -19.73
N LYS A 370 -12.79 32.23 -19.80
CA LYS A 370 -12.25 33.46 -19.23
C LYS A 370 -12.82 33.65 -17.83
N ILE A 371 -11.95 33.86 -16.86
CA ILE A 371 -12.27 34.11 -15.47
C ILE A 371 -12.06 35.60 -15.21
N TRP A 372 -13.08 36.27 -14.70
CA TRP A 372 -13.09 37.69 -14.40
C TRP A 372 -13.09 37.93 -12.90
N ASN A 373 -12.42 39.01 -12.48
CA ASN A 373 -12.51 39.53 -11.13
C ASN A 373 -13.77 40.37 -10.97
N VAL A 374 -14.23 40.50 -9.73
CA VAL A 374 -15.42 41.31 -9.36
C VAL A 374 -15.29 42.78 -9.75
N ASN A 375 -14.06 43.30 -9.86
CA ASN A 375 -13.78 44.66 -10.34
C ASN A 375 -13.80 44.80 -11.87
N GLY A 376 -14.20 43.76 -12.61
CA GLY A 376 -14.30 43.75 -14.06
C GLY A 376 -12.98 43.49 -14.80
N SER A 377 -11.86 43.32 -14.10
CA SER A 377 -10.58 42.97 -14.72
C SER A 377 -10.52 41.48 -15.08
N LEU A 378 -9.88 41.14 -16.20
CA LEU A 378 -9.69 39.75 -16.61
C LEU A 378 -8.63 39.10 -15.72
N ASN A 379 -9.01 38.06 -14.99
CA ASN A 379 -8.10 37.31 -14.13
C ASN A 379 -7.28 36.30 -14.94
N LYS A 380 -7.96 35.37 -15.63
CA LYS A 380 -7.29 34.26 -16.31
C LYS A 380 -8.08 33.77 -17.51
N ILE A 381 -7.40 33.16 -18.47
CA ILE A 381 -8.04 32.40 -19.55
C ILE A 381 -7.50 30.97 -19.51
N ILE A 382 -8.40 30.02 -19.32
CA ILE A 382 -8.12 28.58 -19.34
C ILE A 382 -8.49 28.04 -20.72
N GLY A 383 -7.64 27.17 -21.29
CA GLY A 383 -7.88 26.60 -22.61
C GLY A 383 -7.68 27.56 -23.79
N ARG A 384 -6.75 28.53 -23.69
CA ARG A 384 -6.48 29.54 -24.75
C ARG A 384 -6.28 28.97 -26.18
N ARG A 385 -5.86 27.71 -26.31
CA ARG A 385 -5.64 27.04 -27.60
C ARG A 385 -6.90 26.38 -28.17
N LYS A 386 -8.03 26.45 -27.47
CA LYS A 386 -9.32 25.91 -27.91
C LYS A 386 -9.96 26.86 -28.92
N THR A 387 -10.62 26.29 -29.92
CA THR A 387 -11.14 27.01 -31.09
C THR A 387 -12.57 27.52 -30.91
N GLY A 388 -13.32 26.99 -29.94
CA GLY A 388 -14.69 27.44 -29.69
C GLY A 388 -14.77 28.85 -29.10
N HIS A 389 -15.94 29.49 -29.20
CA HIS A 389 -16.19 30.80 -28.58
C HIS A 389 -16.02 30.74 -27.06
N HIS A 390 -15.38 31.76 -26.50
CA HIS A 390 -15.07 31.80 -25.09
C HIS A 390 -16.33 31.84 -24.21
N VAL A 391 -16.20 31.27 -23.01
CA VAL A 391 -17.21 31.34 -21.94
C VAL A 391 -16.66 32.23 -20.84
N ASP A 392 -17.47 33.14 -20.30
CA ASP A 392 -17.06 34.09 -19.27
C ASP A 392 -17.63 33.67 -17.91
N ILE A 393 -16.78 33.53 -16.90
CA ILE A 393 -17.19 33.24 -15.52
C ILE A 393 -16.57 34.26 -14.57
N GLU A 394 -17.28 34.62 -13.51
CA GLU A 394 -16.82 35.54 -12.47
C GLU A 394 -16.84 34.80 -11.13
N TYR A 395 -15.80 34.96 -10.30
CA TYR A 395 -15.69 34.27 -9.00
C TYR A 395 -15.78 35.26 -7.85
N HIS A 396 -16.60 34.94 -6.85
CA HIS A 396 -16.82 35.73 -5.64
C HIS A 396 -16.38 34.93 -4.43
N ALA A 397 -15.38 35.42 -3.71
CA ALA A 397 -15.03 34.89 -2.40
C ALA A 397 -16.06 35.40 -1.38
N THR A 398 -16.95 34.53 -0.91
CA THR A 398 -17.90 34.79 0.19
C THR A 398 -17.38 34.15 1.50
N GLU A 399 -17.99 34.46 2.65
CA GLU A 399 -17.66 33.90 3.99
C GLU A 399 -18.05 32.39 4.10
N GLY A 400 -17.52 31.57 3.18
CA GLY A 400 -17.83 30.15 3.02
C GLY A 400 -17.25 29.59 1.71
N VAL A 401 -18.01 28.71 1.04
CA VAL A 401 -17.67 28.18 -0.30
C VAL A 401 -17.91 29.29 -1.33
N GLY A 402 -16.86 29.78 -2.00
CA GLY A 402 -16.99 30.86 -2.98
C GLY A 402 -17.93 30.53 -4.15
N HIS A 403 -18.54 31.57 -4.73
CA HIS A 403 -19.64 31.48 -5.69
C HIS A 403 -19.19 31.86 -7.11
N TRP A 404 -19.71 31.14 -8.12
CA TRP A 404 -19.45 31.42 -9.55
C TRP A 404 -20.69 32.05 -10.19
N THR A 405 -20.53 33.18 -10.89
CA THR A 405 -21.62 33.90 -11.56
C THR A 405 -21.29 34.19 -13.03
N LEU A 406 -22.29 34.65 -13.79
CA LEU A 406 -22.06 35.40 -15.03
C LEU A 406 -21.40 36.75 -14.68
N ARG A 407 -20.86 37.43 -15.69
CA ARG A 407 -20.24 38.75 -15.50
C ARG A 407 -21.21 39.74 -14.86
N GLY A 408 -20.72 40.51 -13.88
CA GLY A 408 -21.50 41.54 -13.19
C GLY A 408 -22.48 40.97 -12.16
N ARG A 409 -22.10 39.91 -11.45
CA ARG A 409 -22.89 39.29 -10.36
C ARG A 409 -24.28 38.78 -10.76
N LYS A 410 -24.49 38.40 -12.02
CA LYS A 410 -25.76 37.85 -12.47
C LYS A 410 -25.77 36.33 -12.34
N ASP A 411 -26.77 35.80 -11.66
CA ASP A 411 -27.08 34.36 -11.71
C ASP A 411 -27.96 34.07 -12.94
N PRO A 412 -27.79 32.92 -13.60
CA PRO A 412 -28.64 32.54 -14.73
C PRO A 412 -30.09 32.23 -14.31
N ASP A 413 -31.07 32.50 -15.18
CA ASP A 413 -32.51 32.43 -14.84
C ASP A 413 -33.01 31.01 -14.46
N ASN A 414 -32.25 29.96 -14.80
CA ASN A 414 -32.57 28.54 -14.57
C ASN A 414 -31.59 27.86 -13.60
N VAL A 415 -31.06 28.56 -12.59
CA VAL A 415 -30.18 27.94 -11.59
C VAL A 415 -30.93 26.81 -10.87
N ILE A 416 -30.37 25.60 -10.88
CA ILE A 416 -30.71 24.59 -9.89
C ILE A 416 -30.21 25.14 -8.55
N ILE A 417 -31.12 25.75 -7.79
CA ILE A 417 -30.85 26.27 -6.44
C ILE A 417 -30.70 25.03 -5.56
N ASP A 418 -29.47 24.81 -5.12
CA ASP A 418 -28.95 23.71 -4.29
C ASP A 418 -28.17 22.61 -5.01
N LEU A 419 -27.11 22.15 -4.32
CA LEU A 419 -26.06 21.18 -4.71
C LEU A 419 -24.75 21.76 -5.30
N ASN A 420 -24.27 22.92 -4.83
CA ASN A 420 -22.99 23.54 -5.24
C ASN A 420 -22.78 23.62 -6.77
N SER A 421 -23.87 23.80 -7.53
CA SER A 421 -23.89 23.67 -8.99
C SER A 421 -23.50 24.95 -9.74
N CYS A 422 -23.18 26.04 -9.04
CA CYS A 422 -23.01 27.39 -9.60
C CYS A 422 -22.06 27.44 -10.81
N LEU A 423 -20.90 26.79 -10.74
CA LEU A 423 -19.97 26.73 -11.89
C LEU A 423 -20.60 26.08 -13.13
N PHE A 424 -21.26 24.94 -12.94
CA PHE A 424 -21.87 24.17 -14.03
C PHE A 424 -23.10 24.89 -14.59
N SER A 425 -23.87 25.57 -13.73
CA SER A 425 -25.01 26.41 -14.11
C SER A 425 -24.59 27.59 -14.99
N VAL A 426 -23.55 28.31 -14.59
CA VAL A 426 -23.02 29.47 -15.33
C VAL A 426 -22.48 29.06 -16.70
N ILE A 427 -21.73 27.96 -16.76
CA ILE A 427 -21.17 27.45 -18.02
C ILE A 427 -22.29 26.87 -18.89
N GLY A 428 -23.15 26.03 -18.31
CA GLY A 428 -24.27 25.39 -18.99
C GLY A 428 -25.23 26.39 -19.63
N PHE A 429 -25.54 27.48 -18.93
CA PHE A 429 -26.36 28.57 -19.46
C PHE A 429 -25.76 29.20 -20.73
N GLN A 430 -24.45 29.49 -20.74
CA GLN A 430 -23.77 30.13 -21.88
C GLN A 430 -23.61 29.22 -23.10
N ILE A 431 -23.70 27.90 -22.91
CA ILE A 431 -23.50 26.92 -23.99
C ILE A 431 -24.73 26.06 -24.30
N GLY A 432 -25.86 26.32 -23.64
CA GLY A 432 -27.11 25.57 -23.79
C GLY A 432 -27.01 24.11 -23.35
N GLN A 433 -26.30 23.83 -22.25
CA GLN A 433 -26.12 22.46 -21.72
C GLN A 433 -26.64 22.34 -20.29
N ASP A 434 -27.16 21.15 -19.96
CA ASP A 434 -27.63 20.82 -18.62
C ASP A 434 -26.46 20.78 -17.60
N PRO A 435 -26.53 21.56 -16.50
CA PRO A 435 -25.50 21.59 -15.46
C PRO A 435 -25.19 20.22 -14.84
N LEU A 436 -26.21 19.37 -14.63
CA LEU A 436 -26.01 18.04 -14.04
C LEU A 436 -25.25 17.12 -15.01
N LYS A 437 -25.58 17.20 -16.30
CA LYS A 437 -24.85 16.50 -17.37
C LYS A 437 -23.39 16.95 -17.45
N LEU A 438 -23.12 18.25 -17.37
CA LEU A 438 -21.76 18.80 -17.35
C LEU A 438 -20.95 18.31 -16.14
N ARG A 439 -21.57 18.27 -14.95
CA ARG A 439 -20.94 17.71 -13.74
C ARG A 439 -20.60 16.23 -13.92
N LYS A 440 -21.56 15.42 -14.40
CA LYS A 440 -21.35 13.99 -14.65
C LYS A 440 -20.23 13.72 -15.66
N TRP A 441 -20.18 14.49 -16.75
CA TRP A 441 -19.10 14.39 -17.74
C TRP A 441 -17.74 14.82 -17.16
N THR A 442 -17.74 15.82 -16.29
CA THR A 442 -16.51 16.26 -15.59
C THR A 442 -15.97 15.17 -14.67
N VAL A 443 -16.83 14.52 -13.88
CA VAL A 443 -16.47 13.34 -13.06
C VAL A 443 -15.90 12.22 -13.93
N LEU A 444 -16.59 11.86 -15.02
CA LEU A 444 -16.17 10.77 -15.91
C LEU A 444 -14.81 11.07 -16.56
N GLN A 445 -14.58 12.32 -16.99
CA GLN A 445 -13.28 12.72 -17.54
C GLN A 445 -12.17 12.74 -16.49
N LEU A 446 -12.45 13.17 -15.26
CA LEU A 446 -11.50 13.09 -14.14
C LEU A 446 -11.11 11.64 -13.83
N LYS A 447 -12.06 10.71 -13.85
CA LYS A 447 -11.83 9.27 -13.66
C LYS A 447 -11.03 8.65 -14.82
N ASN A 448 -11.38 8.95 -16.07
CA ASN A 448 -10.71 8.40 -17.25
C ASN A 448 -9.29 8.93 -17.47
N ASN A 449 -9.03 10.19 -17.10
CA ASN A 449 -7.73 10.83 -17.27
C ASN A 449 -6.92 10.92 -15.96
N PHE A 450 -7.27 10.17 -14.92
CA PHE A 450 -6.69 10.22 -13.57
C PHE A 450 -5.16 10.31 -13.55
N GLN A 451 -4.49 9.50 -14.37
CA GLN A 451 -3.02 9.44 -14.45
C GLN A 451 -2.40 10.58 -15.25
N ASN A 452 -3.14 11.16 -16.21
CA ASN A 452 -2.74 12.36 -16.94
C ASN A 452 -3.00 13.61 -16.10
N LEU A 453 -4.05 13.63 -15.27
CA LEU A 453 -4.38 14.72 -14.35
C LEU A 453 -3.29 14.89 -13.27
N ALA A 454 -2.78 13.77 -12.73
CA ALA A 454 -1.65 13.76 -11.81
C ALA A 454 -0.35 14.34 -12.44
N LYS A 455 -0.16 14.19 -13.76
CA LYS A 455 0.91 14.83 -14.52
C LYS A 455 0.60 16.30 -14.85
N TRP A 456 -0.67 16.63 -15.06
CA TRP A 456 -1.17 17.96 -15.42
C TRP A 456 -1.15 18.93 -14.24
N ILE A 457 -1.35 18.46 -13.01
CA ILE A 457 -1.15 19.22 -11.76
C ILE A 457 0.22 19.93 -11.72
N ASN A 458 1.26 19.32 -12.29
CA ASN A 458 2.59 19.93 -12.38
C ASN A 458 2.71 20.98 -13.51
N LYS A 459 1.88 20.91 -14.56
CA LYS A 459 1.83 21.89 -15.68
C LYS A 459 0.94 23.10 -15.40
N VAL A 460 0.03 22.99 -14.43
CA VAL A 460 -0.81 24.11 -13.95
C VAL A 460 -0.10 24.93 -12.89
N LYS A 461 1.04 24.45 -12.38
CA LYS A 461 2.00 25.29 -11.64
C LYS A 461 2.49 26.40 -12.57
N LEU A 462 2.10 27.63 -12.25
CA LEU A 462 2.60 28.84 -12.88
C LEU A 462 4.10 28.96 -12.59
N GLU A 463 4.91 29.11 -13.65
CA GLU A 463 6.29 29.59 -13.54
C GLU A 463 6.28 31.05 -13.08
N ARG A 464 7.12 31.33 -12.07
CA ARG A 464 7.42 32.59 -11.36
C ARG A 464 6.69 32.80 -10.02
N ASN A 465 7.51 32.95 -8.98
CA ASN A 465 7.22 33.35 -7.58
C ASN A 465 6.77 32.24 -6.63
N ASP A 466 7.40 31.06 -6.71
CA ASP A 466 7.64 30.09 -5.63
C ASP A 466 6.54 29.74 -4.61
N LYS A 467 5.25 29.90 -4.89
CA LYS A 467 4.15 29.16 -4.20
C LYS A 467 2.83 29.23 -4.99
N MET A 468 2.20 28.07 -5.24
CA MET A 468 0.86 27.96 -5.81
C MET A 468 -0.02 27.02 -4.96
N ILE A 469 -1.23 27.47 -4.64
CA ILE A 469 -2.08 27.11 -3.48
C ILE A 469 -3.28 26.19 -3.85
N LEU A 470 -3.45 25.09 -3.11
CA LEU A 470 -4.67 24.75 -2.35
C LEU A 470 -4.22 23.97 -1.10
N MET A 471 -4.67 24.39 0.07
CA MET A 471 -3.85 24.32 1.29
C MET A 471 -4.51 23.48 2.38
N ILE A 472 -3.76 22.56 2.97
CA ILE A 472 -4.22 21.74 4.11
C ILE A 472 -3.03 21.52 5.07
N GLY A 473 -2.69 22.56 5.85
CA GLY A 473 -2.29 22.42 7.26
C GLY A 473 -0.83 22.51 7.69
N GLY A 474 -0.45 23.62 8.34
CA GLY A 474 0.85 23.87 8.99
C GLY A 474 0.87 23.73 10.52
N ALA A 475 0.05 22.86 11.09
CA ALA A 475 0.06 22.57 12.52
C ALA A 475 0.67 21.19 12.77
N ARG A 476 1.95 21.13 13.13
CA ARG A 476 2.65 19.87 13.45
C ARG A 476 3.60 19.99 14.64
N TYR A 477 3.88 18.86 15.28
CA TYR A 477 4.97 18.73 16.25
C TYR A 477 5.67 17.37 16.07
N ARG A 478 7.01 17.39 16.00
CA ARG A 478 7.85 16.17 15.90
C ARG A 478 9.02 16.17 16.89
N GLY A 479 9.01 17.10 17.85
CA GLY A 479 10.04 17.18 18.87
C GLY A 479 10.00 15.96 19.79
N THR A 480 11.16 15.62 20.33
CA THR A 480 11.36 14.50 21.25
C THR A 480 11.96 14.94 22.59
N GLU A 481 12.18 16.25 22.76
CA GLU A 481 12.92 16.83 23.87
C GLU A 481 12.35 18.20 24.24
N PRO A 482 12.45 18.64 25.51
CA PRO A 482 11.95 19.94 25.97
C PRO A 482 12.42 21.14 25.14
N ALA A 483 13.65 21.08 24.60
CA ALA A 483 14.20 22.15 23.75
C ALA A 483 13.39 22.40 22.46
N HIS A 484 12.74 21.36 21.92
CA HIS A 484 11.89 21.50 20.73
C HIS A 484 10.58 22.21 21.06
N ALA A 485 9.94 21.83 22.17
CA ALA A 485 8.75 22.53 22.67
C ALA A 485 9.09 23.98 23.03
N LYS A 486 10.25 24.22 23.65
CA LYS A 486 10.77 25.56 23.95
C LYS A 486 10.76 26.45 22.71
N ALA A 487 11.34 25.97 21.60
CA ALA A 487 11.41 26.72 20.36
C ALA A 487 10.03 27.08 19.77
N ILE A 488 9.01 26.26 20.00
CA ILE A 488 7.63 26.53 19.54
C ILE A 488 6.95 27.56 20.43
N LEU A 489 7.07 27.41 21.75
CA LEU A 489 6.52 28.37 22.70
C LEU A 489 7.14 29.76 22.48
N ASP A 490 8.47 29.83 22.29
CA ASP A 490 9.20 31.07 21.99
C ASP A 490 8.77 31.71 20.68
N ARG A 491 8.58 30.90 19.62
CA ARG A 491 8.13 31.39 18.32
C ARG A 491 6.66 31.83 18.33
N SER A 492 5.82 31.22 19.17
CA SER A 492 4.40 31.56 19.26
C SER A 492 4.16 32.84 20.07
N GLU A 493 5.06 33.16 21.00
CA GLU A 493 4.96 34.32 21.88
C GLU A 493 4.94 35.64 21.08
N ASN A 494 3.96 36.50 21.37
CA ASN A 494 3.74 37.81 20.74
C ASN A 494 3.57 37.82 19.21
N ARG A 495 3.48 36.64 18.58
CA ARG A 495 3.17 36.48 17.16
C ARG A 495 1.68 36.33 16.93
N GLU A 496 1.23 36.68 15.74
CA GLU A 496 -0.19 36.62 15.37
C GLU A 496 -0.59 35.21 14.96
N SER A 497 -1.70 34.73 15.52
CA SER A 497 -2.33 33.48 15.11
C SER A 497 -3.24 33.69 13.89
N ASN A 498 -3.59 32.60 13.23
CA ASN A 498 -4.62 32.60 12.19
C ASN A 498 -6.05 32.62 12.76
N TYR A 499 -6.19 32.62 14.09
CA TYR A 499 -7.45 32.77 14.78
C TYR A 499 -7.79 34.24 14.99
N TYR A 500 -9.03 34.60 14.65
CA TYR A 500 -9.55 35.96 14.80
C TYR A 500 -10.51 36.04 15.98
N LYS A 501 -10.26 36.99 16.87
CA LYS A 501 -11.20 37.37 17.92
C LYS A 501 -11.61 38.81 17.71
N LYS A 502 -12.91 39.06 17.56
CA LYS A 502 -13.46 40.40 17.21
C LYS A 502 -12.84 40.99 15.93
N GLY A 503 -12.55 40.15 14.94
CA GLY A 503 -12.01 40.57 13.64
C GLY A 503 -10.49 40.78 13.57
N TYR A 504 -9.75 40.57 14.66
CA TYR A 504 -8.29 40.73 14.68
C TYR A 504 -7.57 39.43 15.07
N PRO A 505 -6.38 39.15 14.49
CA PRO A 505 -5.52 38.04 14.91
C PRO A 505 -5.23 38.07 16.40
N VAL A 506 -5.35 36.93 17.06
CA VAL A 506 -4.98 36.82 18.48
C VAL A 506 -3.47 36.62 18.58
N LYS A 507 -2.81 37.44 19.41
CA LYS A 507 -1.38 37.23 19.73
C LYS A 507 -1.20 36.06 20.69
N GLY A 508 -0.23 35.20 20.39
CA GLY A 508 0.19 34.13 21.28
C GLY A 508 0.80 34.70 22.57
N HIS A 509 0.49 34.04 23.68
CA HIS A 509 1.03 34.33 25.02
C HIS A 509 1.42 32.99 25.68
N ALA A 510 2.07 32.12 24.89
CA ALA A 510 2.50 30.79 25.27
C ALA A 510 3.50 30.80 26.44
N ARG A 511 4.23 31.89 26.63
CA ARG A 511 5.19 32.09 27.73
C ARG A 511 4.60 32.76 28.96
N GLY A 512 3.37 33.28 28.93
CA GLY A 512 2.79 34.00 30.08
C GLY A 512 2.50 33.15 31.34
N HIS A 513 2.88 31.87 31.38
CA HIS A 513 2.40 30.88 32.36
C HIS A 513 3.51 30.12 33.10
N SER A 514 4.71 30.70 33.22
CA SER A 514 5.70 30.25 34.20
C SER A 514 6.20 31.42 35.02
N MET A 515 6.62 31.14 36.26
CA MET A 515 7.32 32.14 37.06
C MET A 515 8.74 32.37 36.55
N LYS A 516 9.32 33.51 36.94
CA LYS A 516 10.70 33.85 36.63
C LYS A 516 11.63 33.10 37.57
N ILE A 517 12.41 32.17 37.02
CA ILE A 517 13.62 31.66 37.67
C ILE A 517 14.64 31.44 36.55
N CYS A 518 15.72 32.25 36.53
CA CYS A 518 17.07 31.96 36.00
C CYS A 518 17.81 32.99 35.12
N SER A 519 17.27 34.14 34.70
CA SER A 519 18.15 35.26 34.25
C SER A 519 17.46 36.62 34.30
N GLU A 520 18.24 37.69 34.50
CA GLU A 520 17.75 39.07 34.37
C GLU A 520 17.34 39.41 32.93
N ASP A 521 17.84 38.64 31.95
CA ASP A 521 17.68 38.87 30.51
C ASP A 521 16.54 38.08 29.83
N ASP A 522 15.68 37.34 30.55
CA ASP A 522 14.51 36.68 29.95
C ASP A 522 13.50 37.76 29.45
N PRO A 523 13.30 37.89 28.13
CA PRO A 523 12.46 38.95 27.57
C PRO A 523 10.95 38.64 27.68
N TYR A 524 10.57 37.44 28.13
CA TYR A 524 9.20 36.98 28.09
C TYR A 524 8.45 37.27 29.39
N GLN A 525 7.14 37.54 29.25
CA GLN A 525 6.29 37.85 30.38
C GLN A 525 6.19 36.68 31.37
N THR A 526 6.16 37.00 32.66
CA THR A 526 6.01 36.02 33.74
C THR A 526 4.55 35.84 34.13
N VAL A 527 4.22 34.75 34.83
CA VAL A 527 2.85 34.50 35.32
C VAL A 527 2.36 35.60 36.27
N GLU A 528 3.24 36.19 37.08
CA GLU A 528 2.95 37.32 37.96
C GLU A 528 2.52 38.56 37.16
N GLN A 529 3.29 38.88 36.12
CA GLN A 529 3.01 40.00 35.23
C GLN A 529 1.73 39.77 34.42
N TYR A 530 1.51 38.54 33.97
CA TYR A 530 0.32 38.15 33.22
C TYR A 530 -0.94 38.22 34.10
N ALA A 531 -0.86 37.79 35.36
CA ALA A 531 -1.96 37.89 36.32
C ALA A 531 -2.36 39.37 36.57
N ARG A 532 -1.37 40.25 36.77
CA ARG A 532 -1.57 41.72 36.90
C ARG A 532 -2.21 42.33 35.66
N GLN A 533 -1.70 42.02 34.48
CA GLN A 533 -2.16 42.62 33.23
C GLN A 533 -3.66 42.35 32.97
N TYR A 534 -4.14 41.15 33.31
CA TYR A 534 -5.52 40.75 33.04
C TYR A 534 -6.42 40.80 34.28
N SER A 535 -5.89 41.25 35.43
CA SER A 535 -6.59 41.32 36.72
C SER A 535 -7.35 40.04 37.06
N LYS A 536 -6.70 38.89 36.88
CA LYS A 536 -7.28 37.55 37.11
C LYS A 536 -6.25 36.61 37.70
N ASP A 537 -6.72 35.70 38.54
CA ASP A 537 -5.87 34.65 39.10
C ASP A 537 -5.36 33.73 37.98
N LYS A 538 -4.10 33.32 38.10
CA LYS A 538 -3.42 32.47 37.11
C LYS A 538 -2.64 31.38 37.82
N ALA A 539 -2.73 30.17 37.28
CA ALA A 539 -1.76 29.14 37.62
C ALA A 539 -0.62 29.13 36.62
N GLY A 540 0.56 28.75 37.10
CA GLY A 540 1.78 28.70 36.30
C GLY A 540 2.77 27.66 36.81
N PHE A 541 3.71 27.33 35.94
CA PHE A 541 4.84 26.45 36.24
C PHE A 541 5.89 27.18 37.07
N LEU A 542 6.64 26.42 37.87
CA LEU A 542 7.70 26.95 38.74
C LEU A 542 8.95 27.40 37.97
N SER A 543 9.12 27.00 36.73
CA SER A 543 10.23 27.46 35.90
C SER A 543 9.89 27.37 34.41
N ARG A 544 10.69 28.03 33.57
CA ARG A 544 10.66 27.87 32.11
C ARG A 544 10.95 26.43 31.71
N ALA A 545 11.92 25.79 32.36
CA ALA A 545 12.29 24.41 32.11
C ALA A 545 11.14 23.44 32.42
N ASP A 546 10.36 23.70 33.47
CA ASP A 546 9.16 22.92 33.78
C ASP A 546 8.07 23.11 32.73
N GLN A 547 7.85 24.35 32.28
CA GLN A 547 6.91 24.64 31.19
C GLN A 547 7.32 23.92 29.90
N ASP A 548 8.61 24.01 29.51
CA ASP A 548 9.15 23.37 28.31
C ASP A 548 9.02 21.85 28.38
N PHE A 549 9.33 21.27 29.54
CA PHE A 549 9.21 19.83 29.78
C PHE A 549 7.76 19.36 29.63
N VAL A 550 6.82 20.00 30.32
CA VAL A 550 5.42 19.59 30.26
C VAL A 550 4.81 19.88 28.89
N ALA A 551 5.24 20.92 28.19
CA ALA A 551 4.81 21.22 26.82
C ALA A 551 5.27 20.15 25.81
N ASP A 552 6.50 19.64 25.92
CA ASP A 552 6.97 18.53 25.08
C ASP A 552 6.10 17.28 25.27
N LEU A 553 5.83 16.91 26.52
CA LEU A 553 4.95 15.78 26.83
C LEU A 553 3.54 16.01 26.27
N ALA A 554 2.98 17.20 26.50
CA ALA A 554 1.64 17.57 26.06
C ALA A 554 1.49 17.54 24.53
N LEU A 555 2.47 18.07 23.78
CA LEU A 555 2.42 18.09 22.32
C LEU A 555 2.59 16.70 21.69
N ARG A 556 3.13 15.73 22.43
CA ARG A 556 3.32 14.34 22.00
C ARG A 556 2.14 13.43 22.33
N THR A 557 1.18 13.88 23.12
CA THR A 557 0.01 13.05 23.43
C THR A 557 -0.86 12.84 22.19
N GLU A 558 -1.62 11.74 22.19
CA GLU A 558 -2.48 11.39 21.07
C GLU A 558 -3.55 12.48 20.82
N GLU A 559 -4.07 13.09 21.88
CA GLU A 559 -5.07 14.16 21.80
C GLU A 559 -4.51 15.40 21.08
N ALA A 560 -3.26 15.76 21.37
CA ALA A 560 -2.57 16.87 20.71
C ALA A 560 -2.27 16.56 19.23
N GLN A 561 -1.83 15.35 18.93
CA GLN A 561 -1.56 14.92 17.56
C GLN A 561 -2.85 14.84 16.71
N LEU A 562 -3.96 14.39 17.30
CA LEU A 562 -5.27 14.39 16.65
C LEU A 562 -5.80 15.81 16.42
N ALA A 563 -5.63 16.71 17.38
CA ALA A 563 -6.02 18.11 17.24
C ALA A 563 -5.23 18.81 16.11
N MET A 564 -3.92 18.59 16.03
CA MET A 564 -3.09 19.08 14.92
C MET A 564 -3.59 18.56 13.56
N ARG A 565 -3.97 17.28 13.47
CA ARG A 565 -4.61 16.73 12.27
C ARG A 565 -5.93 17.43 11.95
N ARG A 566 -6.82 17.62 12.92
CA ARG A 566 -8.10 18.32 12.70
C ARG A 566 -7.93 19.78 12.24
N LEU A 567 -6.96 20.50 12.79
CA LEU A 567 -6.58 21.84 12.31
C LEU A 567 -6.19 21.77 10.84
N ASN A 568 -5.32 20.83 10.50
CA ASN A 568 -4.81 20.68 9.14
C ASN A 568 -5.94 20.35 8.17
N ASP A 569 -6.76 19.35 8.51
CA ASP A 569 -7.86 18.83 7.69
C ASP A 569 -9.08 19.77 7.64
N ARG A 570 -9.06 20.89 8.39
CA ARG A 570 -10.15 21.88 8.50
C ARG A 570 -11.51 21.26 8.87
N ILE A 571 -11.47 20.18 9.65
CA ILE A 571 -12.67 19.43 10.08
C ILE A 571 -13.57 20.30 10.97
N ASN A 572 -12.95 21.18 11.77
CA ASN A 572 -13.68 22.09 12.65
C ASN A 572 -13.88 23.47 12.00
N PRO A 573 -15.09 24.06 12.10
CA PRO A 573 -15.38 25.38 11.55
C PRO A 573 -14.59 26.49 12.25
N THR A 574 -14.14 26.25 13.49
CA THR A 574 -13.24 27.14 14.21
C THR A 574 -11.79 26.70 13.98
N PRO A 575 -10.89 27.62 13.56
CA PRO A 575 -9.48 27.31 13.30
C PRO A 575 -8.66 27.18 14.59
N ILE A 576 -9.24 26.66 15.67
CA ILE A 576 -8.59 26.47 16.97
C ILE A 576 -8.96 25.09 17.51
N GLU A 577 -7.99 24.44 18.14
CA GLU A 577 -8.24 23.30 19.01
C GLU A 577 -7.87 23.65 20.45
N GLU A 578 -8.82 23.43 21.35
CA GLU A 578 -8.60 23.53 22.79
C GLU A 578 -8.56 22.14 23.41
N ILE A 579 -7.44 21.79 24.02
CA ILE A 579 -7.16 20.44 24.49
C ILE A 579 -6.90 20.50 25.99
N ARG A 580 -7.54 19.60 26.74
CA ARG A 580 -7.21 19.36 28.15
C ARG A 580 -6.51 18.01 28.27
N ILE A 581 -5.31 18.02 28.82
CA ILE A 581 -4.46 16.84 28.91
C ILE A 581 -4.24 16.53 30.39
N SER A 582 -4.58 15.31 30.80
CA SER A 582 -4.46 14.86 32.19
C SER A 582 -3.01 14.51 32.55
N ALA A 583 -2.68 14.57 33.84
CA ALA A 583 -1.40 14.12 34.37
C ALA A 583 -1.07 12.66 33.98
N ASN A 584 -2.09 11.80 33.90
CA ASN A 584 -1.90 10.40 33.48
C ASN A 584 -1.48 10.31 32.01
N ALA A 585 -2.08 11.11 31.12
CA ALA A 585 -1.69 11.16 29.72
C ALA A 585 -0.23 11.64 29.56
N LEU A 586 0.19 12.62 30.36
CA LEU A 586 1.59 13.09 30.37
C LEU A 586 2.57 12.02 30.87
N ARG A 587 2.23 11.31 31.95
CA ARG A 587 3.04 10.21 32.51
C ARG A 587 3.18 9.02 31.55
N ASN A 588 2.20 8.79 30.68
CA ASN A 588 2.28 7.76 29.65
C ASN A 588 3.34 8.08 28.58
N ILE A 589 3.70 9.35 28.39
CA ILE A 589 4.78 9.75 27.47
C ILE A 589 6.15 9.61 28.15
N CYS A 590 6.25 9.94 29.43
CA CYS A 590 7.49 9.83 30.21
C CYS A 590 7.17 9.47 31.67
N SER A 591 7.58 8.27 32.09
CA SER A 591 7.41 7.76 33.46
C SER A 591 8.62 8.01 34.37
N GLU A 592 9.79 8.30 33.78
CA GLU A 592 11.07 8.36 34.49
C GLU A 592 11.29 9.67 35.27
N ARG A 593 10.67 10.78 34.82
CA ARG A 593 10.77 12.10 35.47
C ARG A 593 9.42 12.50 36.07
N PRO A 594 9.36 12.86 37.36
CA PRO A 594 8.12 13.31 37.97
C PRO A 594 7.61 14.60 37.33
N LEU A 595 6.29 14.73 37.22
CA LEU A 595 5.67 15.98 36.77
C LEU A 595 5.94 17.10 37.77
N PRO A 596 6.22 18.33 37.31
CA PRO A 596 6.50 19.45 38.19
C PRO A 596 5.25 19.87 38.96
N GLN A 597 5.47 20.52 40.11
CA GLN A 597 4.41 21.20 40.85
C GLN A 597 4.07 22.53 40.19
N ILE A 598 2.91 23.08 40.56
CA ILE A 598 2.39 24.35 40.07
C ILE A 598 1.96 25.22 41.24
N LYS A 599 1.86 26.52 41.00
CA LYS A 599 1.37 27.52 41.96
C LYS A 599 0.29 28.40 41.34
N VAL A 600 -0.38 29.18 42.18
CA VAL A 600 -1.41 30.14 41.77
C VAL A 600 -0.99 31.54 42.23
N TRP A 601 -1.17 32.52 41.34
CA TRP A 601 -0.98 33.94 41.60
C TRP A 601 -2.31 34.66 41.52
N ASP A 602 -2.54 35.61 42.43
CA ASP A 602 -3.73 36.45 42.48
C ASP A 602 -3.75 37.48 41.33
N LYS A 603 -4.88 38.15 41.15
CA LYS A 603 -5.04 39.26 40.19
C LYS A 603 -4.03 40.41 40.32
N ASN A 604 -3.31 40.52 41.45
CA ASN A 604 -2.28 41.53 41.69
C ASN A 604 -0.87 40.97 41.44
N GLY A 605 -0.75 39.73 40.97
CA GLY A 605 0.52 39.03 40.75
C GLY A 605 1.26 38.67 42.03
N ASN A 606 0.54 38.61 43.16
CA ASN A 606 1.07 38.06 44.40
C ASN A 606 0.81 36.56 44.42
N GLU A 607 1.79 35.78 44.88
CA GLU A 607 1.60 34.34 45.07
C GLU A 607 0.52 34.10 46.12
N TYR A 608 -0.44 33.21 45.84
CA TYR A 608 -1.37 32.76 46.86
C TYR A 608 -0.63 31.95 47.92
N PRO A 609 -0.72 32.32 49.20
CA PRO A 609 -0.09 31.57 50.28
C PRO A 609 -0.56 30.11 50.24
N ARG A 610 0.38 29.16 50.23
CA ARG A 610 0.11 27.70 50.20
C ARG A 610 -0.59 27.18 48.92
N SER A 611 -0.42 27.85 47.79
CA SER A 611 -0.96 27.41 46.49
C SER A 611 -0.16 26.32 45.75
N LEU A 612 0.93 25.84 46.35
CA LEU A 612 1.77 24.79 45.78
C LEU A 612 0.99 23.47 45.73
N GLN A 613 0.82 22.92 44.54
CA GLN A 613 0.04 21.71 44.31
C GLN A 613 0.61 20.89 43.16
N ASP A 614 0.22 19.62 43.09
CA ASP A 614 0.62 18.73 42.01
C ASP A 614 -0.11 19.09 40.69
N LEU A 615 0.56 18.86 39.58
CA LEU A 615 -0.03 19.06 38.26
C LEU A 615 -1.05 17.96 37.96
N GLU A 616 -2.33 18.31 37.90
CA GLU A 616 -3.41 17.36 37.54
C GLU A 616 -3.80 17.43 36.05
N THR A 617 -3.81 18.63 35.46
CA THR A 617 -4.26 18.87 34.09
C THR A 617 -3.59 20.11 33.50
N VAL A 618 -3.24 20.05 32.21
CA VAL A 618 -2.84 21.22 31.42
C VAL A 618 -3.86 21.53 30.34
N LYS A 619 -4.03 22.82 30.02
CA LYS A 619 -4.77 23.27 28.86
C LYS A 619 -3.80 23.73 27.79
N LEU A 620 -3.96 23.18 26.59
CA LEU A 620 -3.21 23.53 25.38
C LEU A 620 -4.18 24.10 24.35
N VAL A 621 -3.92 25.32 23.86
CA VAL A 621 -4.72 25.96 22.83
C VAL A 621 -3.85 26.18 21.60
N ILE A 622 -4.19 25.52 20.51
CA ILE A 622 -3.38 25.49 19.29
C ILE A 622 -4.17 25.90 18.05
N THR A 623 -3.45 26.43 17.07
CA THR A 623 -3.96 26.88 15.78
C THR A 623 -2.80 26.90 14.77
N HIS A 624 -3.01 27.50 13.61
CA HIS A 624 -1.96 27.88 12.68
C HIS A 624 -1.45 29.28 13.00
N GLN A 625 -0.18 29.55 12.71
CA GLN A 625 0.31 30.92 12.72
C GLN A 625 -0.36 31.73 11.59
N HIS A 626 -0.53 33.04 11.77
CA HIS A 626 -1.14 33.92 10.78
C HIS A 626 -0.47 33.76 9.40
N ASN A 627 -1.28 33.56 8.35
CA ASN A 627 -0.85 33.28 6.98
C ASN A 627 0.00 32.00 6.79
N MET A 628 0.13 31.17 7.82
CA MET A 628 0.91 29.94 7.79
C MET A 628 0.03 28.68 7.84
N SER A 629 -1.31 28.80 7.83
CA SER A 629 -2.26 27.67 7.81
C SER A 629 -2.07 26.66 6.69
N ASP A 630 -1.25 27.07 5.74
CA ASP A 630 -1.19 26.55 4.41
C ASP A 630 0.22 26.08 4.08
N MET A 631 1.15 26.25 5.03
CA MET A 631 2.53 25.82 4.95
C MET A 631 2.68 24.51 5.72
N THR A 632 2.70 23.40 4.99
CA THR A 632 2.71 22.02 5.51
C THR A 632 3.90 21.66 6.39
N ASP A 633 4.97 22.46 6.33
CA ASP A 633 6.17 22.28 7.13
C ASP A 633 6.22 23.16 8.39
N GLU A 634 5.21 23.99 8.61
CA GLU A 634 5.16 24.82 9.80
C GLU A 634 4.77 24.04 11.05
N ASP A 635 5.35 24.47 12.15
CA ASP A 635 5.03 23.94 13.46
C ASP A 635 3.71 24.52 13.94
N VAL A 636 3.04 23.76 14.80
CA VAL A 636 1.81 24.22 15.46
C VAL A 636 2.03 25.54 16.19
N PHE A 637 1.09 26.46 16.04
CA PHE A 637 1.10 27.71 16.77
C PHE A 637 0.38 27.52 18.11
N VAL A 638 1.09 27.78 19.20
CA VAL A 638 0.52 27.69 20.55
C VAL A 638 0.01 29.07 20.95
N ILE A 639 -1.32 29.25 20.99
CA ILE A 639 -1.91 30.50 21.49
C ILE A 639 -1.58 30.65 22.98
N THR A 640 -1.80 29.58 23.75
CA THR A 640 -1.53 29.54 25.18
C THR A 640 -1.39 28.11 25.67
N PHE A 641 -0.58 27.94 26.72
CA PHE A 641 -0.34 26.66 27.37
C PHE A 641 -0.14 26.86 28.88
N TYR A 642 -1.05 26.31 29.68
CA TYR A 642 -1.05 26.57 31.12
C TYR A 642 -1.66 25.44 31.96
N PRO A 643 -1.24 25.29 33.21
CA PRO A 643 -1.82 24.32 34.13
C PRO A 643 -3.20 24.75 34.62
N VAL A 644 -4.12 23.80 34.78
CA VAL A 644 -5.49 24.04 35.25
C VAL A 644 -5.59 23.72 36.74
N VAL A 645 -6.11 24.67 37.50
CA VAL A 645 -6.36 24.55 38.95
C VAL A 645 -7.74 23.95 39.18
N ASN A 646 -7.84 23.02 40.13
CA ASN A 646 -9.11 22.47 40.55
C ASN A 646 -9.88 23.51 41.39
N ALA A 647 -11.20 23.63 41.22
CA ALA A 647 -12.02 24.71 41.80
C ALA A 647 -12.02 24.75 43.34
N ARG A 648 -11.54 23.69 44.01
CA ARG A 648 -11.47 23.55 45.46
C ARG A 648 -10.46 24.46 46.16
N TYR A 649 -9.57 25.13 45.42
CA TYR A 649 -8.51 25.98 45.97
C TYR A 649 -8.69 27.48 45.63
N ARG A 650 -9.93 27.90 45.32
CA ARG A 650 -10.26 29.31 45.01
C ARG A 650 -10.57 30.18 46.24
N TYR A 651 -10.35 29.67 47.44
CA TYR A 651 -10.66 30.34 48.71
C TYR A 651 -9.48 30.33 49.66
#